data_AF-L0AV42-F1
#
_entry.id   AF-L0AV42-F1
#
_cell.length_a   1.000
_cell.length_b   1.000
_cell.length_c   1.000
_cell.angle_alpha   90.00
_cell.angle_beta   90.00
_cell.angle_gamma   90.00
#
_symmetry.space_group_name_H-M   'P 1'
#
loop_
_entity.id
_entity.type
_entity.pdbx_description
1 polymer ?
#
loop_
_entity_poly.entity_id
_entity_poly.type
_entity_poly.pdbx_seq_one_letter_code
_entity_poly.pdbx_strand_id
1 'polypeptide(L)'
;MNVVVVLLIVCGYFGSFCAKNLGQGSKVQPAVQSNFEAKDAVLDISKIDDEKIDTIIQKPYKLIKSTHFAKNGYRISSVVEGKLSVWKREQFDCDYIIVIRRKKGKKGSRSTNSRLIAVYLKDDEGKKIELHFEKPGSVWKSVDKEDFYDKFHRMVTLSSTLTSVVLSLTGYNSRYLFYSTNSPDFPFAVYAPNVGYRITKVIYHTALGHRDNDFHYVWKKGTGERCVYASFYPRENHKVGYLLIETEDGSIKEKFYIKGRSWGWNSTNKETYIEKLKEAGFDSSTFDNRIVLNVNEPTETHYYKHPYMGNDSDMTLYTVLPGLRLTKIVDDDKQVIWASEKGSYCVFISIFTSKGSPRSFYMLVTDEEHNRDSLYYAKKEDGVWIRIDRYAYYSMFYHPEPSVYTHRNKNLIDDKGNRKVVMSSFRNKDGLKIATYASRVENAKADVILIHGVRSYFASEFGSIAIDWNYKNLDFPLFPDVHKFTKEHFLFDHDMSHGLNYAETYRDVFDYKPYEGQDAFEMMPRCEYIGSGIKFLNDIGYNVYGYDLQSHGFSEGFKPYRRCHVKAYDDYHFDAIQFVSIVKRGKFDDTSEKWDEELLYTDFPNRRKVFFWGNSMGGNITMRAVQEFYKRAKNQNDKLVDGVIGTSPMLNIDTNLDTWYKQWGMHIIRFQTWCHPDRIDYYQPFIDYAESFDLFFRFRDPLFFFKKTTFRSLYALFEGSWDVNKEENLKYYPKDLPTLFINSKKDVICSIVGPYNMMERYLTRETTKLVALEGATHYLAVAQAFVNSAPHFASWLTENTSVRDEL
;
A
#
# COMPACT_ATOMS: atom_id res chain seq x y z
N MET A 1 -28.67 -0.52 10.45
CA MET A 1 -29.74 0.39 10.92
C MET A 1 -29.34 1.81 10.53
N ASN A 2 -30.31 2.61 10.05
CA ASN A 2 -30.19 3.98 9.48
C ASN A 2 -29.99 4.06 7.95
N VAL A 3 -30.91 3.40 7.23
CA VAL A 3 -31.56 3.98 6.06
C VAL A 3 -32.57 5.01 6.58
N VAL A 4 -32.85 6.10 5.86
CA VAL A 4 -33.71 7.25 6.24
C VAL A 4 -32.97 8.45 6.89
N VAL A 5 -31.97 9.03 6.20
CA VAL A 5 -31.67 10.50 6.24
C VAL A 5 -30.96 10.93 4.93
N VAL A 6 -31.53 10.65 3.75
CA VAL A 6 -30.93 11.07 2.44
C VAL A 6 -31.89 11.96 1.62
N LEU A 7 -32.95 12.49 2.21
CA LEU A 7 -34.00 13.18 1.44
C LEU A 7 -34.09 14.71 1.57
N LEU A 8 -33.15 15.40 2.21
CA LEU A 8 -33.14 16.87 2.20
C LEU A 8 -31.71 17.41 2.14
N ILE A 9 -31.33 17.92 0.97
CA ILE A 9 -30.51 19.13 0.68
C ILE A 9 -30.17 19.05 -0.81
N VAL A 10 -31.14 19.45 -1.65
CA VAL A 10 -30.96 19.82 -3.05
C VAL A 10 -31.36 21.29 -3.13
N CYS A 11 -30.38 22.15 -3.45
CA CYS A 11 -30.45 23.48 -4.07
C CYS A 11 -29.49 24.47 -3.42
N GLY A 12 -28.70 25.14 -4.25
CA GLY A 12 -27.93 26.33 -3.88
C GLY A 12 -26.47 26.29 -4.32
N TYR A 13 -26.21 26.64 -5.58
CA TYR A 13 -25.37 27.78 -6.00
C TYR A 13 -24.70 27.51 -7.35
N PHE A 14 -25.19 28.23 -8.36
CA PHE A 14 -24.58 28.46 -9.67
C PHE A 14 -23.60 29.64 -9.60
N GLY A 15 -22.57 29.61 -10.45
CA GLY A 15 -21.68 30.74 -10.73
C GLY A 15 -20.48 30.35 -11.60
N SER A 16 -20.50 30.73 -12.87
CA SER A 16 -19.52 30.49 -13.96
C SER A 16 -18.13 31.10 -13.76
N PHE A 17 -17.07 30.49 -14.34
CA PHE A 17 -16.37 31.03 -15.54
C PHE A 17 -15.22 30.13 -16.05
N CYS A 18 -15.00 30.19 -17.37
CA CYS A 18 -14.03 29.48 -18.21
C CYS A 18 -12.63 30.12 -18.29
N ALA A 19 -11.61 29.31 -18.64
CA ALA A 19 -10.77 29.42 -19.87
C ALA A 19 -9.26 29.13 -19.68
N LYS A 20 -8.80 28.17 -20.51
CA LYS A 20 -7.48 27.87 -21.14
C LYS A 20 -6.17 28.46 -20.58
N ASN A 21 -5.17 27.59 -20.45
CA ASN A 21 -3.93 27.68 -21.25
C ASN A 21 -3.19 26.32 -21.33
N LEU A 22 -2.75 26.00 -22.55
CA LEU A 22 -1.86 24.91 -22.93
C LEU A 22 -0.40 25.37 -22.72
N GLY A 23 0.48 24.49 -22.26
CA GLY A 23 1.92 24.75 -22.14
C GLY A 23 2.70 23.51 -22.57
N GLN A 24 3.62 23.71 -23.52
CA GLN A 24 4.40 22.72 -24.26
C GLN A 24 5.45 22.01 -23.38
N GLY A 25 5.70 20.73 -23.69
CA GLY A 25 6.72 19.93 -23.02
C GLY A 25 8.15 20.33 -23.43
N SER A 26 9.01 20.57 -22.43
CA SER A 26 10.45 20.73 -22.62
C SER A 26 11.17 19.39 -22.55
N LYS A 27 12.07 19.19 -23.52
CA LYS A 27 12.95 18.04 -23.70
C LYS A 27 14.03 18.02 -22.61
N VAL A 28 14.35 16.84 -22.08
CA VAL A 28 15.58 16.59 -21.33
C VAL A 28 16.49 15.75 -22.25
N GLN A 29 17.64 16.29 -22.62
CA GLN A 29 18.75 15.55 -23.23
C GLN A 29 19.95 15.70 -22.28
N PRO A 30 20.74 14.64 -22.05
CA PRO A 30 21.99 14.77 -21.31
C PRO A 30 23.12 15.13 -22.28
N ALA A 31 23.88 16.18 -22.00
CA ALA A 31 25.20 16.36 -22.61
C ALA A 31 26.11 17.34 -21.83
N VAL A 32 27.33 16.85 -21.59
CA VAL A 32 28.64 17.53 -21.74
C VAL A 32 28.84 18.89 -21.05
N GLN A 33 29.72 18.87 -20.04
CA GLN A 33 30.27 20.05 -19.35
C GLN A 33 30.93 21.02 -20.33
N SER A 34 30.45 22.27 -20.33
CA SER A 34 31.23 23.45 -20.71
C SER A 34 31.00 24.53 -19.64
N ASN A 35 32.10 25.15 -19.19
CA ASN A 35 32.15 26.12 -18.09
C ASN A 35 31.44 27.44 -18.46
N PHE A 36 30.12 27.49 -18.33
CA PHE A 36 29.37 28.75 -18.23
C PHE A 36 29.09 29.06 -16.76
N GLU A 37 29.38 30.29 -16.31
CA GLU A 37 28.93 30.77 -15.01
C GLU A 37 27.39 30.75 -14.95
N ALA A 38 26.84 29.90 -14.09
CA ALA A 38 25.40 29.75 -13.93
C ALA A 38 24.78 31.03 -13.35
N LYS A 39 23.66 31.48 -13.92
CA LYS A 39 22.93 32.68 -13.49
C LYS A 39 22.16 32.41 -12.20
N ASP A 40 22.17 33.38 -11.29
CA ASP A 40 21.40 33.29 -10.05
C ASP A 40 19.88 33.34 -10.30
N ALA A 41 19.17 32.38 -9.72
CA ALA A 41 17.72 32.31 -9.68
C ALA A 41 17.22 32.38 -8.22
N VAL A 42 16.11 33.08 -8.00
CA VAL A 42 15.40 33.10 -6.72
C VAL A 42 14.24 32.13 -6.82
N LEU A 43 14.18 31.13 -5.94
CA LEU A 43 13.05 30.22 -5.84
C LEU A 43 11.97 30.83 -4.93
N ASP A 44 10.95 31.45 -5.51
CA ASP A 44 9.73 31.81 -4.77
C ASP A 44 8.75 30.62 -4.76
N ILE A 45 8.68 29.91 -3.64
CA ILE A 45 7.84 28.70 -3.51
C ILE A 45 6.32 28.98 -3.54
N SER A 46 5.91 30.25 -3.55
CA SER A 46 4.54 30.70 -3.78
C SER A 46 4.23 31.00 -5.26
N LYS A 47 5.26 31.28 -6.06
CA LYS A 47 5.17 31.58 -7.49
C LYS A 47 6.47 31.16 -8.19
N ILE A 48 6.47 29.94 -8.72
CA ILE A 48 7.63 29.37 -9.41
C ILE A 48 7.86 30.08 -10.74
N ASP A 49 9.12 30.38 -11.05
CA ASP A 49 9.58 30.82 -12.36
C ASP A 49 9.99 29.60 -13.20
N ASP A 50 9.03 29.07 -13.97
CA ASP A 50 9.20 27.85 -14.77
C ASP A 50 10.24 28.01 -15.90
N GLU A 51 10.74 29.21 -16.19
CA GLU A 51 11.85 29.41 -17.14
C GLU A 51 13.22 29.09 -16.52
N LYS A 52 13.31 29.16 -15.19
CA LYS A 52 14.58 29.00 -14.44
C LYS A 52 14.60 27.78 -13.54
N ILE A 53 13.44 27.28 -13.15
CA ILE A 53 13.28 26.22 -12.16
C ILE A 53 12.48 25.06 -12.76
N ASP A 54 13.00 23.84 -12.66
CA ASP A 54 12.22 22.63 -12.90
C ASP A 54 11.56 22.16 -11.60
N THR A 55 10.31 21.71 -11.69
CA THR A 55 9.53 21.25 -10.54
C THR A 55 8.92 19.88 -10.79
N ILE A 56 9.17 18.95 -9.88
CA ILE A 56 8.55 17.61 -9.86
C ILE A 56 7.55 17.57 -8.71
N ILE A 57 6.30 17.18 -9.00
CA ILE A 57 5.23 17.09 -7.98
C ILE A 57 4.90 15.62 -7.71
N GLN A 58 5.02 15.22 -6.45
CA GLN A 58 4.71 13.86 -5.98
C GLN A 58 3.75 13.89 -4.79
N LYS A 59 3.18 12.72 -4.47
CA LYS A 59 2.22 12.57 -3.38
C LYS A 59 2.50 11.40 -2.42
N PRO A 60 3.69 11.37 -1.80
CA PRO A 60 3.98 10.41 -0.74
C PRO A 60 2.98 10.59 0.39
N TYR A 61 2.38 9.50 0.88
CA TYR A 61 1.41 9.53 1.98
C TYR A 61 0.21 10.47 1.76
N LYS A 62 -0.10 10.84 0.51
CA LYS A 62 -1.11 11.87 0.15
C LYS A 62 -0.74 13.30 0.58
N LEU A 63 0.45 13.54 1.11
CA LEU A 63 1.02 14.86 1.30
C LEU A 63 1.49 15.41 -0.05
N ILE A 64 1.42 16.72 -0.26
CA ILE A 64 1.91 17.33 -1.50
C ILE A 64 3.40 17.60 -1.30
N LYS A 65 4.23 16.90 -2.06
CA LYS A 65 5.67 17.11 -2.14
C LYS A 65 5.99 17.76 -3.49
N SER A 66 6.76 18.83 -3.49
CA SER A 66 7.43 19.29 -4.71
C SER A 66 8.93 19.29 -4.52
N THR A 67 9.66 18.84 -5.53
CA THR A 67 11.11 18.95 -5.61
C THR A 67 11.46 19.96 -6.69
N HIS A 68 12.35 20.90 -6.38
CA HIS A 68 12.74 22.00 -7.24
C HIS A 68 14.23 21.95 -7.57
N PHE A 69 14.57 22.20 -8.83
CA PHE A 69 15.94 22.20 -9.37
C PHE A 69 16.16 23.44 -10.22
N ALA A 70 17.40 23.92 -10.30
CA ALA A 70 17.76 24.90 -11.30
C ALA A 70 17.78 24.26 -12.69
N LYS A 71 17.23 24.95 -13.70
CA LYS A 71 17.42 24.58 -15.11
C LYS A 71 18.87 24.80 -15.53
N ASN A 72 19.29 24.12 -16.58
CA ASN A 72 20.63 24.29 -17.17
C ASN A 72 20.95 25.78 -17.40
N GLY A 73 22.11 26.22 -16.92
CA GLY A 73 22.55 27.63 -16.99
C GLY A 73 22.06 28.50 -15.82
N TYR A 74 21.30 27.95 -14.88
CA TYR A 74 20.88 28.63 -13.64
C TYR A 74 21.37 27.89 -12.40
N ARG A 75 21.38 28.59 -11.27
CA ARG A 75 21.58 28.04 -9.93
C ARG A 75 20.64 28.72 -8.93
N ILE A 76 20.19 28.00 -7.90
CA ILE A 76 19.29 28.57 -6.89
C ILE A 76 20.12 29.32 -5.85
N SER A 77 19.98 30.64 -5.84
CA SER A 77 20.72 31.57 -4.96
C SER A 77 19.99 31.88 -3.64
N SER A 78 18.67 31.71 -3.61
CA SER A 78 17.84 31.90 -2.42
C SER A 78 16.47 31.25 -2.57
N VAL A 79 15.84 30.97 -1.44
CA VAL A 79 14.49 30.43 -1.31
C VAL A 79 13.64 31.40 -0.50
N VAL A 80 12.50 31.78 -1.05
CA VAL A 80 11.55 32.70 -0.42
C VAL A 80 10.12 32.19 -0.55
N GLU A 81 9.22 32.64 0.31
CA GLU A 81 7.77 32.50 0.14
C GLU A 81 7.15 33.91 0.09
N GLY A 82 6.99 34.45 -1.12
CA GLY A 82 6.67 35.85 -1.33
C GLY A 82 7.73 36.76 -0.69
N LYS A 83 7.38 37.48 0.37
CA LYS A 83 8.30 38.38 1.09
C LYS A 83 9.10 37.70 2.20
N LEU A 84 8.80 36.45 2.54
CA LEU A 84 9.43 35.74 3.65
C LEU A 84 10.70 35.03 3.15
N SER A 85 11.86 35.41 3.68
CA SER A 85 13.11 34.70 3.42
C SER A 85 13.14 33.35 4.16
N VAL A 86 13.57 32.29 3.47
CA VAL A 86 13.76 30.96 4.06
C VAL A 86 15.25 30.65 4.14
N TRP A 87 15.93 30.73 3.00
CA TRP A 87 17.35 30.42 2.86
C TRP A 87 17.99 31.32 1.82
N LYS A 88 19.26 31.65 2.00
CA LYS A 88 20.07 32.40 1.04
C LYS A 88 21.44 31.72 0.94
N ARG A 89 21.97 31.64 -0.26
CA ARG A 89 23.32 31.13 -0.51
C ARG A 89 24.35 31.98 0.22
N GLU A 90 25.28 31.30 0.88
CA GLU A 90 26.48 31.90 1.45
C GLU A 90 27.72 31.25 0.83
N GLN A 91 27.93 29.96 1.10
CA GLN A 91 29.11 29.22 0.66
C GLN A 91 28.75 28.16 -0.39
N PHE A 92 27.81 27.28 -0.08
CA PHE A 92 27.54 26.07 -0.87
C PHE A 92 26.47 26.25 -1.93
N ASP A 93 26.60 25.50 -3.02
CA ASP A 93 25.62 25.44 -4.10
C ASP A 93 24.43 24.57 -3.73
N CYS A 94 23.24 25.00 -4.14
CA CYS A 94 22.01 24.23 -3.92
C CYS A 94 21.83 23.18 -5.02
N ASP A 95 21.72 21.92 -4.62
CA ASP A 95 21.43 20.80 -5.52
C ASP A 95 19.92 20.74 -5.82
N TYR A 96 19.10 20.67 -4.78
CA TYR A 96 17.64 20.69 -4.90
C TYR A 96 16.94 21.09 -3.60
N ILE A 97 15.67 21.48 -3.72
CA ILE A 97 14.82 21.86 -2.59
C ILE A 97 13.56 21.02 -2.59
N ILE A 98 13.21 20.49 -1.42
CA ILE A 98 11.94 19.79 -1.21
C ILE A 98 11.02 20.64 -0.35
N VAL A 99 9.78 20.80 -0.82
CA VAL A 99 8.73 21.54 -0.10
C VAL A 99 7.54 20.62 0.17
N ILE A 100 7.19 20.45 1.44
CA ILE A 100 5.99 19.72 1.86
C ILE A 100 4.86 20.71 2.16
N ARG A 101 3.72 20.52 1.48
CA ARG A 101 2.52 21.36 1.64
C ARG A 101 1.36 20.58 2.25
N ARG A 102 0.62 21.23 3.14
CA ARG A 102 -0.64 20.76 3.73
C ARG A 102 -1.81 21.48 3.07
N LYS A 103 -2.92 20.78 2.78
CA LYS A 103 -4.17 21.45 2.34
C LYS A 103 -4.73 22.33 3.45
N LYS A 104 -5.23 23.51 3.08
CA LYS A 104 -5.80 24.53 3.97
C LYS A 104 -7.33 24.40 3.98
N GLY A 105 -7.97 24.45 5.15
CA GLY A 105 -9.43 24.61 5.30
C GLY A 105 -10.31 23.36 5.18
N LYS A 106 -11.65 23.56 5.17
CA LYS A 106 -12.69 22.51 5.09
C LYS A 106 -12.59 21.67 3.80
N LYS A 107 -13.20 20.47 3.81
CA LYS A 107 -13.29 19.54 2.67
C LYS A 107 -13.64 20.31 1.37
N GLY A 108 -12.74 20.28 0.39
CA GLY A 108 -12.95 20.88 -0.94
C GLY A 108 -12.05 22.08 -1.28
N SER A 109 -11.38 22.69 -0.31
CA SER A 109 -10.43 23.78 -0.57
C SER A 109 -9.23 23.32 -1.42
N ARG A 110 -8.88 24.14 -2.42
CA ARG A 110 -7.70 23.95 -3.28
C ARG A 110 -6.45 24.63 -2.74
N SER A 111 -6.58 25.52 -1.74
CA SER A 111 -5.45 26.22 -1.17
C SER A 111 -4.60 25.28 -0.30
N THR A 112 -3.29 25.44 -0.37
CA THR A 112 -2.31 24.68 0.40
C THR A 112 -1.38 25.66 1.11
N ASN A 113 -0.85 25.25 2.25
CA ASN A 113 0.18 25.99 2.97
C ASN A 113 1.45 25.15 3.00
N SER A 114 2.58 25.76 2.63
CA SER A 114 3.91 25.21 2.86
C SER A 114 4.15 25.06 4.36
N ARG A 115 4.73 23.93 4.77
CA ARG A 115 4.92 23.59 6.19
C ARG A 115 6.35 23.20 6.53
N LEU A 116 6.99 22.44 5.64
CA LEU A 116 8.34 21.94 5.82
C LEU A 116 9.14 22.17 4.54
N ILE A 117 10.39 22.61 4.68
CA ILE A 117 11.35 22.76 3.58
C ILE A 117 12.65 22.05 3.98
N ALA A 118 13.17 21.21 3.08
CA ALA A 118 14.51 20.68 3.15
C ALA A 118 15.32 21.22 1.96
N VAL A 119 16.46 21.84 2.25
CA VAL A 119 17.40 22.38 1.25
C VAL A 119 18.63 21.48 1.23
N TYR A 120 18.93 20.91 0.06
CA TYR A 120 20.07 20.03 -0.15
C TYR A 120 21.17 20.79 -0.87
N LEU A 121 22.31 20.93 -0.21
CA LEU A 121 23.48 21.63 -0.71
C LEU A 121 24.61 20.65 -1.02
N LYS A 122 25.50 21.04 -1.91
CA LYS A 122 26.77 20.35 -2.18
C LYS A 122 27.92 21.28 -1.86
N ASP A 123 28.88 20.80 -1.09
CA ASP A 123 30.16 21.49 -0.95
C ASP A 123 31.08 21.23 -2.15
N ASP A 124 32.25 21.87 -2.14
CA ASP A 124 33.25 21.79 -3.22
C ASP A 124 33.80 20.35 -3.40
N GLU A 125 33.69 19.51 -2.37
CA GLU A 125 34.08 18.10 -2.38
C GLU A 125 32.92 17.16 -2.73
N GLY A 126 31.72 17.70 -2.96
CA GLY A 126 30.51 16.95 -3.32
C GLY A 126 29.78 16.32 -2.12
N LYS A 127 30.16 16.63 -0.88
CA LYS A 127 29.46 16.17 0.32
C LYS A 127 28.12 16.90 0.44
N LYS A 128 27.08 16.11 0.73
CA LYS A 128 25.71 16.62 0.92
C LYS A 128 25.57 17.30 2.28
N ILE A 129 25.07 18.53 2.29
CA ILE A 129 24.64 19.25 3.49
C ILE A 129 23.14 19.46 3.43
N GLU A 130 22.43 19.17 4.52
CA GLU A 130 20.98 19.23 4.61
C GLU A 130 20.57 20.34 5.59
N LEU A 131 19.75 21.29 5.13
CA LEU A 131 19.16 22.32 5.99
C LEU A 131 17.64 22.14 6.07
N HIS A 132 17.11 22.17 7.28
CA HIS A 132 15.71 21.90 7.56
C HIS A 132 14.99 23.12 8.13
N PHE A 133 13.79 23.37 7.63
CA PHE A 133 12.96 24.50 8.04
C PHE A 133 11.51 24.10 8.23
N GLU A 134 10.87 24.73 9.21
CA GLU A 134 9.43 24.61 9.46
C GLU A 134 8.71 25.96 9.47
N LYS A 135 7.39 25.89 9.29
CA LYS A 135 6.49 27.04 9.40
C LYS A 135 5.35 26.76 10.39
N PRO A 136 5.55 27.00 11.70
CA PRO A 136 4.52 26.80 12.71
C PRO A 136 3.40 27.85 12.61
N GLY A 137 3.70 29.04 12.08
CA GLY A 137 2.76 30.15 11.88
C GLY A 137 3.04 30.96 10.62
N SER A 138 3.38 32.24 10.76
CA SER A 138 3.62 33.16 9.64
C SER A 138 5.09 33.29 9.23
N VAL A 139 6.03 32.71 9.99
CA VAL A 139 7.47 32.86 9.80
C VAL A 139 8.12 31.47 9.68
N TRP A 140 9.15 31.37 8.85
CA TRP A 140 10.00 30.18 8.71
C TRP A 140 11.07 30.15 9.80
N LYS A 141 11.30 28.97 10.37
CA LYS A 141 12.34 28.74 11.38
C LYS A 141 13.19 27.56 10.96
N SER A 142 14.51 27.67 11.15
CA SER A 142 15.40 26.52 11.04
C SER A 142 15.15 25.59 12.23
N VAL A 143 15.21 24.29 11.97
CA VAL A 143 15.09 23.21 12.96
C VAL A 143 16.17 22.18 12.70
N ASP A 144 16.49 21.38 13.71
CA ASP A 144 17.35 20.22 13.52
C ASP A 144 16.64 19.13 12.69
N LYS A 145 17.41 18.11 12.33
CA LYS A 145 16.99 17.04 11.44
C LYS A 145 15.91 16.18 12.11
N GLU A 146 16.14 15.80 13.36
CA GLU A 146 15.26 14.93 14.14
C GLU A 146 13.87 15.55 14.30
N ASP A 147 13.78 16.82 14.73
CA ASP A 147 12.54 17.56 14.87
C ASP A 147 11.83 17.72 13.52
N PHE A 148 12.56 17.98 12.43
CA PHE A 148 11.97 18.04 11.08
C PHE A 148 11.24 16.73 10.70
N TYR A 149 11.90 15.59 10.91
CA TYR A 149 11.33 14.29 10.57
C TYR A 149 10.21 13.86 11.52
N ASP A 150 10.27 14.23 12.80
CA ASP A 150 9.15 14.10 13.74
C ASP A 150 7.92 14.89 13.27
N LYS A 151 8.12 16.14 12.82
CA LYS A 151 7.03 16.97 12.26
C LYS A 151 6.45 16.32 11.02
N PHE A 152 7.30 15.77 10.15
CA PHE A 152 6.85 15.06 8.95
C PHE A 152 6.08 13.78 9.31
N HIS A 153 6.55 12.99 10.26
CA HIS A 153 5.85 11.80 10.77
C HIS A 153 4.44 12.16 11.26
N ARG A 154 4.30 13.24 12.05
CA ARG A 154 3.00 13.74 12.50
C ARG A 154 2.09 14.09 11.33
N MET A 155 2.61 14.73 10.29
CA MET A 155 1.85 15.03 9.07
C MET A 155 1.40 13.76 8.35
N VAL A 156 2.26 12.74 8.24
CA VAL A 156 1.92 11.42 7.67
C VAL A 156 0.79 10.79 8.48
N THR A 157 0.94 10.67 9.79
CA THR A 157 -0.05 10.06 10.68
C THR A 157 -1.43 10.75 10.60
N LEU A 158 -1.46 12.10 10.55
CA LEU A 158 -2.70 12.85 10.34
C LEU A 158 -3.28 12.60 8.94
N SER A 159 -2.46 12.60 7.90
CA SER A 159 -2.90 12.35 6.53
C SER A 159 -3.45 10.94 6.33
N SER A 160 -2.95 9.97 7.09
CA SER A 160 -3.32 8.55 7.01
C SER A 160 -4.65 8.22 7.68
N THR A 161 -5.19 9.10 8.53
CA THR A 161 -6.49 8.90 9.19
C THR A 161 -7.62 8.69 8.17
N LEU A 162 -8.22 7.50 8.16
CA LEU A 162 -9.30 7.07 7.27
C LEU A 162 -10.64 7.67 7.71
N THR A 163 -11.00 7.45 8.97
CA THR A 163 -12.21 8.00 9.59
C THR A 163 -12.12 7.97 11.12
N SER A 164 -13.11 8.58 11.76
CA SER A 164 -13.29 8.56 13.22
C SER A 164 -14.37 7.56 13.63
N VAL A 165 -14.21 6.96 14.81
CA VAL A 165 -15.12 5.97 15.38
C VAL A 165 -15.54 6.34 16.80
N VAL A 166 -16.60 5.69 17.28
CA VAL A 166 -17.15 5.81 18.63
C VAL A 166 -17.09 4.43 19.27
N LEU A 167 -16.45 4.33 20.44
CA LEU A 167 -16.39 3.11 21.23
C LEU A 167 -17.63 3.05 22.15
N SER A 168 -18.39 1.95 22.10
CA SER A 168 -19.53 1.71 23.00
C SER A 168 -19.22 0.60 23.99
N LEU A 169 -19.31 0.87 25.30
CA LEU A 169 -19.00 -0.13 26.34
C LEU A 169 -20.10 -1.16 26.56
N THR A 170 -21.33 -0.88 26.12
CA THR A 170 -22.49 -1.76 26.30
C THR A 170 -23.13 -2.17 24.97
N GLY A 171 -22.56 -1.72 23.85
CA GLY A 171 -23.03 -2.00 22.51
C GLY A 171 -22.05 -2.85 21.71
N TYR A 172 -22.47 -3.21 20.49
CA TYR A 172 -21.60 -3.93 19.56
C TYR A 172 -20.53 -3.01 18.98
N ASN A 173 -19.26 -3.38 19.14
CA ASN A 173 -18.13 -2.77 18.45
C ASN A 173 -17.69 -3.71 17.33
N SER A 174 -17.67 -3.21 16.09
CA SER A 174 -17.27 -4.04 14.95
C SER A 174 -15.78 -4.38 15.01
N ARG A 175 -15.45 -5.66 14.79
CA ARG A 175 -14.07 -6.15 14.68
C ARG A 175 -13.27 -5.51 13.53
N TYR A 176 -13.94 -4.96 12.52
CA TYR A 176 -13.30 -4.21 11.43
C TYR A 176 -12.83 -2.81 11.87
N LEU A 177 -13.35 -2.29 12.98
CA LEU A 177 -13.08 -0.93 13.46
C LEU A 177 -12.24 -0.91 14.74
N PHE A 178 -12.26 -2.02 15.49
CA PHE A 178 -11.60 -2.13 16.79
C PHE A 178 -10.96 -3.51 16.96
N TYR A 179 -9.77 -3.51 17.55
CA TYR A 179 -9.24 -4.67 18.24
C TYR A 179 -9.77 -4.70 19.66
N SER A 180 -10.25 -5.87 20.11
CA SER A 180 -10.68 -6.07 21.47
C SER A 180 -10.23 -7.42 22.01
N THR A 181 -9.93 -7.46 23.31
CA THR A 181 -9.51 -8.70 23.96
C THR A 181 -10.70 -9.41 24.56
N ASN A 182 -11.00 -10.58 23.99
CA ASN A 182 -12.12 -11.43 24.40
C ASN A 182 -11.63 -12.69 25.16
N SER A 183 -10.35 -12.74 25.56
CA SER A 183 -9.81 -13.90 26.29
C SER A 183 -10.50 -14.06 27.65
N PRO A 184 -11.01 -15.26 27.98
CA PRO A 184 -11.59 -15.54 29.30
C PRO A 184 -10.60 -15.28 30.43
N ASP A 185 -9.32 -15.50 30.17
CA ASP A 185 -8.23 -15.42 31.15
C ASP A 185 -7.69 -13.99 31.32
N PHE A 186 -8.19 -13.05 30.52
CA PHE A 186 -7.81 -11.65 30.59
C PHE A 186 -8.90 -10.82 31.30
N PRO A 187 -8.63 -10.23 32.48
CA PRO A 187 -9.67 -9.71 33.36
C PRO A 187 -10.11 -8.28 33.02
N PHE A 188 -9.53 -7.66 31.98
CA PHE A 188 -9.89 -6.32 31.51
C PHE A 188 -10.65 -6.41 30.18
N ALA A 189 -11.61 -5.51 29.97
CA ALA A 189 -12.12 -5.23 28.63
C ALA A 189 -11.19 -4.19 27.99
N VAL A 190 -10.48 -4.58 26.94
CA VAL A 190 -9.52 -3.72 26.24
C VAL A 190 -9.99 -3.46 24.82
N TYR A 191 -9.83 -2.21 24.39
CA TYR A 191 -10.19 -1.72 23.07
C TYR A 191 -9.09 -0.83 22.50
N ALA A 192 -8.72 -1.10 21.25
CA ALA A 192 -7.89 -0.21 20.46
C ALA A 192 -8.53 0.01 19.08
N PRO A 193 -8.47 1.22 18.49
CA PRO A 193 -8.98 1.43 17.14
C PRO A 193 -8.11 0.67 16.14
N ASN A 194 -8.74 0.13 15.11
CA ASN A 194 -8.04 -0.48 13.99
C ASN A 194 -7.17 0.57 13.23
N VAL A 195 -6.20 0.13 12.44
CA VAL A 195 -5.28 0.94 11.63
C VAL A 195 -6.05 1.96 10.79
N GLY A 196 -5.61 3.22 10.88
CA GLY A 196 -6.24 4.34 10.19
C GLY A 196 -7.55 4.85 10.82
N TYR A 197 -8.10 4.18 11.84
CA TYR A 197 -9.26 4.65 12.61
C TYR A 197 -8.83 5.39 13.88
N ARG A 198 -9.68 6.28 14.38
CA ARG A 198 -9.41 7.06 15.61
C ARG A 198 -10.65 7.19 16.48
N ILE A 199 -10.54 6.87 17.77
CA ILE A 199 -11.66 6.98 18.73
C ILE A 199 -11.85 8.44 19.13
N THR A 200 -13.08 8.92 18.98
CA THR A 200 -13.45 10.32 19.30
C THR A 200 -14.37 10.45 20.50
N LYS A 201 -15.01 9.35 20.88
CA LYS A 201 -15.93 9.25 22.01
C LYS A 201 -15.87 7.83 22.57
N VAL A 202 -15.98 7.73 23.89
CA VAL A 202 -16.25 6.48 24.60
C VAL A 202 -17.58 6.66 25.33
N ILE A 203 -18.56 5.83 24.99
CA ILE A 203 -19.94 5.96 25.46
C ILE A 203 -20.41 4.67 26.13
N TYR A 204 -21.46 4.77 26.94
CA TYR A 204 -22.17 3.61 27.50
C TYR A 204 -23.67 3.91 27.58
N HIS A 205 -24.49 2.85 27.53
CA HIS A 205 -25.94 2.92 27.70
C HIS A 205 -26.33 2.52 29.12
N THR A 206 -27.34 3.19 29.68
CA THR A 206 -28.00 2.77 30.92
C THR A 206 -29.26 1.96 30.57
N ALA A 207 -29.75 1.16 31.53
CA ALA A 207 -31.01 0.41 31.35
C ALA A 207 -32.23 1.29 31.03
N LEU A 208 -32.21 2.56 31.45
CA LEU A 208 -33.22 3.58 31.12
C LEU A 208 -32.98 4.23 29.73
N GLY A 209 -31.72 4.38 29.31
CA GLY A 209 -31.33 4.97 28.01
C GLY A 209 -31.71 4.13 26.78
N HIS A 210 -32.08 2.86 26.95
CA HIS A 210 -32.69 2.07 25.87
C HIS A 210 -34.08 2.58 25.45
N ARG A 211 -34.76 3.37 26.29
CA ARG A 211 -36.08 3.94 25.98
C ARG A 211 -36.01 5.28 25.24
N ASP A 212 -34.99 6.10 25.49
CA ASP A 212 -34.92 7.50 25.00
C ASP A 212 -33.75 7.80 24.04
N ASN A 213 -32.95 6.80 23.63
CA ASN A 213 -31.72 6.97 22.84
C ASN A 213 -30.62 7.83 23.52
N ASP A 214 -30.73 8.09 24.82
CA ASP A 214 -29.72 8.82 25.57
C ASP A 214 -28.49 7.94 25.86
N PHE A 215 -27.32 8.47 25.52
CA PHE A 215 -26.01 7.86 25.78
C PHE A 215 -25.16 8.79 26.64
N HIS A 216 -24.46 8.21 27.59
CA HIS A 216 -23.60 8.95 28.50
C HIS A 216 -22.13 8.82 28.08
N TYR A 217 -21.35 9.86 28.33
CA TYR A 217 -19.95 9.92 27.94
C TYR A 217 -19.06 9.48 29.10
N VAL A 218 -18.17 8.51 28.84
CA VAL A 218 -16.98 8.31 29.68
C VAL A 218 -15.92 9.34 29.27
N TRP A 219 -15.74 9.49 27.96
CA TRP A 219 -14.81 10.44 27.39
C TRP A 219 -15.30 10.95 26.04
N LYS A 220 -14.98 12.21 25.74
CA LYS A 220 -15.22 12.87 24.47
C LYS A 220 -13.98 13.69 24.13
N LYS A 221 -13.53 13.63 22.89
CA LYS A 221 -12.33 14.36 22.46
C LYS A 221 -12.40 15.85 22.74
N GLY A 222 -11.31 16.41 23.25
CA GLY A 222 -10.98 17.82 23.13
C GLY A 222 -10.48 18.16 21.71
N THR A 223 -10.03 19.40 21.53
CA THR A 223 -9.40 19.84 20.28
C THR A 223 -8.10 19.06 20.05
N GLY A 224 -7.98 18.40 18.89
CA GLY A 224 -6.78 17.66 18.52
C GLY A 224 -6.55 16.33 19.27
N GLU A 225 -7.30 16.06 20.34
CA GLU A 225 -7.21 14.81 21.10
C GLU A 225 -7.86 13.62 20.36
N ARG A 226 -7.30 12.44 20.56
CA ARG A 226 -7.87 11.16 20.13
C ARG A 226 -7.50 10.05 21.11
N CYS A 227 -8.46 9.17 21.41
CA CYS A 227 -8.21 8.00 22.23
C CYS A 227 -7.62 6.89 21.35
N VAL A 228 -6.49 6.34 21.77
CA VAL A 228 -5.74 5.30 21.04
C VAL A 228 -5.78 3.95 21.75
N TYR A 229 -6.10 3.93 23.04
CA TYR A 229 -6.30 2.72 23.83
C TYR A 229 -7.30 3.00 24.95
N ALA A 230 -8.15 2.04 25.26
CA ALA A 230 -9.05 2.08 26.41
C ALA A 230 -9.13 0.71 27.08
N SER A 231 -9.00 0.66 28.41
CA SER A 231 -9.20 -0.54 29.21
C SER A 231 -10.16 -0.29 30.36
N PHE A 232 -10.92 -1.32 30.72
CA PHE A 232 -11.94 -1.27 31.78
C PHE A 232 -11.87 -2.51 32.66
N TYR A 233 -12.02 -2.31 33.96
CA TYR A 233 -11.98 -3.39 34.96
C TYR A 233 -13.18 -3.31 35.93
N PRO A 234 -13.79 -4.44 36.32
CA PRO A 234 -13.60 -5.77 35.72
C PRO A 234 -14.08 -5.80 34.26
N ARG A 235 -13.68 -6.83 33.51
CA ARG A 235 -14.12 -7.02 32.12
C ARG A 235 -15.64 -7.00 32.02
N GLU A 236 -16.33 -7.73 32.89
CA GLU A 236 -17.78 -7.61 33.02
C GLU A 236 -18.12 -6.58 34.09
N ASN A 237 -19.19 -5.81 33.88
CA ASN A 237 -19.66 -4.81 34.85
C ASN A 237 -18.59 -3.79 35.26
N HIS A 238 -17.92 -3.19 34.28
CA HIS A 238 -16.84 -2.20 34.44
C HIS A 238 -17.08 -1.24 35.62
N LYS A 239 -16.06 -1.09 36.49
CA LYS A 239 -16.04 -0.20 37.66
C LYS A 239 -15.03 0.93 37.52
N VAL A 240 -13.89 0.65 36.88
CA VAL A 240 -12.83 1.63 36.61
C VAL A 240 -12.42 1.58 35.13
N GLY A 241 -11.90 2.69 34.61
CA GLY A 241 -11.50 2.85 33.21
C GLY A 241 -10.20 3.63 33.07
N TYR A 242 -9.36 3.21 32.14
CA TYR A 242 -8.06 3.81 31.83
C TYR A 242 -7.95 4.02 30.32
N LEU A 243 -7.68 5.25 29.90
CA LEU A 243 -7.60 5.65 28.50
C LEU A 243 -6.25 6.30 28.22
N LEU A 244 -5.67 5.98 27.06
CA LEU A 244 -4.54 6.71 26.50
C LEU A 244 -5.02 7.67 25.42
N ILE A 245 -4.74 8.95 25.62
CA ILE A 245 -5.16 10.03 24.74
C ILE A 245 -3.93 10.62 24.05
N GLU A 246 -3.85 10.44 22.74
CA GLU A 246 -2.87 11.13 21.92
C GLU A 246 -3.38 12.54 21.59
N THR A 247 -2.52 13.55 21.76
CA THR A 247 -2.85 14.95 21.50
C THR A 247 -2.38 15.42 20.12
N GLU A 248 -2.66 16.67 19.76
CA GLU A 248 -2.30 17.21 18.44
C GLU A 248 -0.78 17.28 18.21
N ASP A 249 0.00 17.48 19.28
CA ASP A 249 1.46 17.51 19.22
C ASP A 249 2.10 16.11 19.21
N GLY A 250 1.29 15.04 19.33
CA GLY A 250 1.74 13.65 19.37
C GLY A 250 2.03 13.12 20.78
N SER A 251 1.99 13.96 21.81
CA SER A 251 2.13 13.51 23.21
C SER A 251 0.97 12.62 23.64
N ILE A 252 1.26 11.71 24.57
CA ILE A 252 0.27 10.82 25.18
C ILE A 252 -0.10 11.32 26.56
N LYS A 253 -1.39 11.31 26.86
CA LYS A 253 -1.97 11.63 28.17
C LYS A 253 -2.76 10.45 28.69
N GLU A 254 -2.42 10.01 29.88
CA GLU A 254 -3.22 9.05 30.65
C GLU A 254 -4.48 9.74 31.19
N LYS A 255 -5.65 9.12 31.04
CA LYS A 255 -6.91 9.55 31.68
C LYS A 255 -7.55 8.39 32.42
N PHE A 256 -7.90 8.64 33.68
CA PHE A 256 -8.45 7.63 34.58
C PHE A 256 -9.89 7.97 34.96
N TYR A 257 -10.72 6.94 35.11
CA TYR A 257 -12.14 7.08 35.37
C TYR A 257 -12.66 6.06 36.38
N ILE A 258 -13.62 6.48 37.20
CA ILE A 258 -14.35 5.63 38.14
C ILE A 258 -15.85 5.74 37.87
N LYS A 259 -16.54 4.60 37.92
CA LYS A 259 -18.00 4.55 37.81
C LYS A 259 -18.65 5.06 39.10
N GLY A 260 -19.43 6.12 38.98
CA GLY A 260 -20.16 6.74 40.09
C GLY A 260 -21.43 5.99 40.49
N ARG A 261 -22.01 6.38 41.63
CA ARG A 261 -23.21 5.75 42.23
C ARG A 261 -24.47 5.87 41.36
N SER A 262 -24.60 6.94 40.56
CA SER A 262 -25.76 7.21 39.71
C SER A 262 -25.56 6.76 38.26
N TRP A 263 -24.80 5.68 38.03
CA TRP A 263 -24.46 5.15 36.72
C TRP A 263 -23.56 6.04 35.84
N GLY A 264 -23.09 7.20 36.32
CA GLY A 264 -22.15 8.13 35.67
C GLY A 264 -20.68 7.66 35.67
N TRP A 265 -19.81 8.26 34.86
CA TRP A 265 -18.35 8.11 34.97
C TRP A 265 -17.70 9.45 35.34
N ASN A 266 -16.79 9.42 36.33
CA ASN A 266 -16.08 10.61 36.80
C ASN A 266 -14.58 10.44 36.53
N SER A 267 -13.93 11.49 36.03
CA SER A 267 -12.47 11.52 35.90
C SER A 267 -11.81 11.54 37.27
N THR A 268 -10.67 10.87 37.41
CA THR A 268 -9.89 10.79 38.65
C THR A 268 -8.38 10.85 38.36
N ASN A 269 -7.55 10.84 39.41
CA ASN A 269 -6.09 10.69 39.30
C ASN A 269 -5.65 9.21 39.33
N LYS A 270 -4.36 8.97 39.10
CA LYS A 270 -3.77 7.63 39.01
C LYS A 270 -3.84 6.89 40.35
N GLU A 271 -3.57 7.57 41.44
CA GLU A 271 -3.53 7.00 42.80
C GLU A 271 -4.90 6.45 43.19
N THR A 272 -5.95 7.24 43.04
CA THR A 272 -7.33 6.84 43.33
C THR A 272 -7.81 5.76 42.35
N TYR A 273 -7.39 5.80 41.08
CA TYR A 273 -7.68 4.71 40.15
C TYR A 273 -7.10 3.37 40.62
N ILE A 274 -5.84 3.34 41.05
CA ILE A 274 -5.17 2.13 41.55
C ILE A 274 -5.85 1.61 42.82
N GLU A 275 -6.24 2.49 43.74
CA GLU A 275 -7.02 2.12 44.93
C GLU A 275 -8.34 1.46 44.54
N LYS A 276 -9.11 2.08 43.64
CA LYS A 276 -10.40 1.51 43.17
C LYS A 276 -10.24 0.25 42.34
N LEU A 277 -9.13 0.08 41.64
CA LEU A 277 -8.80 -1.14 40.92
C LEU A 277 -8.61 -2.32 41.89
N LYS A 278 -7.90 -2.10 43.01
CA LYS A 278 -7.75 -3.08 44.09
C LYS A 278 -9.08 -3.38 44.79
N GLU A 279 -9.84 -2.36 45.14
CA GLU A 279 -11.20 -2.53 45.72
C GLU A 279 -12.14 -3.30 44.79
N ALA A 280 -11.97 -3.16 43.47
CA ALA A 280 -12.75 -3.89 42.49
C ALA A 280 -12.38 -5.38 42.39
N GLY A 281 -11.28 -5.81 43.03
CA GLY A 281 -10.84 -7.20 43.11
C GLY A 281 -9.62 -7.56 42.26
N PHE A 282 -8.91 -6.58 41.68
CA PHE A 282 -7.74 -6.89 40.85
C PHE A 282 -6.52 -7.23 41.70
N ASP A 283 -5.98 -8.42 41.51
CA ASP A 283 -4.73 -8.87 42.12
C ASP A 283 -3.58 -8.83 41.11
N SER A 284 -2.71 -7.83 41.23
CA SER A 284 -1.53 -7.67 40.38
C SER A 284 -0.41 -8.67 40.66
N SER A 285 -0.45 -9.37 41.81
CA SER A 285 0.61 -10.29 42.21
C SER A 285 0.55 -11.58 41.39
N THR A 286 -0.67 -12.05 41.09
CA THR A 286 -1.00 -13.26 40.34
C THR A 286 -1.27 -13.00 38.85
N PHE A 287 -1.46 -11.74 38.45
CA PHE A 287 -1.71 -11.40 37.05
C PHE A 287 -0.51 -11.70 36.15
N ASP A 288 -0.75 -12.50 35.12
CA ASP A 288 0.18 -12.79 34.03
C ASP A 288 -0.56 -12.69 32.70
N ASN A 289 -0.06 -11.86 31.80
CA ASN A 289 -0.62 -11.67 30.48
C ASN A 289 0.22 -12.33 29.38
N ARG A 290 1.22 -13.12 29.77
CA ARG A 290 2.04 -13.91 28.84
C ARG A 290 1.26 -15.12 28.37
N ILE A 291 1.31 -15.36 27.06
CA ILE A 291 0.64 -16.47 26.40
C ILE A 291 1.63 -17.35 25.65
N VAL A 292 1.21 -18.60 25.42
CA VAL A 292 1.93 -19.60 24.62
C VAL A 292 1.09 -19.93 23.39
N LEU A 293 1.74 -20.02 22.22
CA LEU A 293 1.11 -20.50 20.99
C LEU A 293 1.53 -21.95 20.72
N ASN A 294 0.58 -22.89 20.64
CA ASN A 294 0.81 -24.17 19.98
C ASN A 294 0.54 -23.98 18.47
N VAL A 295 1.51 -24.29 17.61
CA VAL A 295 1.39 -24.09 16.15
C VAL A 295 0.34 -24.99 15.49
N ASN A 296 0.01 -26.15 16.07
CA ASN A 296 -1.04 -27.03 15.53
C ASN A 296 -2.43 -26.70 16.08
N GLU A 297 -2.50 -26.16 17.30
CA GLU A 297 -3.75 -25.77 17.94
C GLU A 297 -3.66 -24.38 18.60
N PRO A 298 -3.65 -23.29 17.81
CA PRO A 298 -3.60 -21.94 18.37
C PRO A 298 -4.89 -21.61 19.16
N THR A 299 -4.75 -21.10 20.38
CA THR A 299 -5.88 -20.66 21.21
C THR A 299 -6.60 -19.46 20.60
N GLU A 300 -7.75 -19.69 19.97
CA GLU A 300 -8.50 -18.69 19.19
C GLU A 300 -8.82 -17.39 19.97
N THR A 301 -8.99 -17.45 21.28
CA THR A 301 -9.33 -16.29 22.12
C THR A 301 -8.15 -15.36 22.42
N HIS A 302 -6.92 -15.73 22.03
CA HIS A 302 -5.71 -14.93 22.23
C HIS A 302 -5.29 -14.12 21.00
N TYR A 303 -5.84 -14.43 19.83
CA TYR A 303 -5.37 -13.88 18.56
C TYR A 303 -6.53 -13.34 17.73
N TYR A 304 -6.26 -12.29 16.97
CA TYR A 304 -7.03 -12.00 15.78
C TYR A 304 -6.51 -12.90 14.64
N LYS A 305 -7.37 -13.81 14.18
CA LYS A 305 -7.06 -14.79 13.13
C LYS A 305 -7.54 -14.30 11.77
N HIS A 306 -6.66 -14.36 10.78
CA HIS A 306 -7.01 -14.10 9.39
C HIS A 306 -6.55 -15.27 8.49
N PRO A 307 -7.49 -16.11 7.99
CA PRO A 307 -7.17 -17.14 7.02
C PRO A 307 -6.96 -16.51 5.63
N TYR A 308 -5.78 -16.69 5.06
CA TYR A 308 -5.39 -16.04 3.81
C TYR A 308 -5.73 -16.88 2.57
N MET A 309 -5.67 -18.22 2.65
CA MET A 309 -5.99 -19.18 1.57
C MET A 309 -6.71 -20.42 2.13
N GLY A 310 -7.27 -21.27 1.25
CA GLY A 310 -8.09 -22.43 1.65
C GLY A 310 -7.96 -23.69 0.76
N ASN A 311 -6.75 -24.06 0.33
CA ASN A 311 -6.46 -25.23 -0.53
C ASN A 311 -5.68 -26.32 0.26
N ASP A 312 -5.02 -27.26 -0.44
CA ASP A 312 -4.03 -28.19 0.15
C ASP A 312 -2.87 -27.49 0.87
N SER A 313 -2.70 -26.19 0.66
CA SER A 313 -1.72 -25.35 1.36
C SER A 313 -2.36 -24.02 1.75
N ASP A 314 -2.36 -23.77 3.06
CA ASP A 314 -3.02 -22.65 3.70
C ASP A 314 -2.03 -21.79 4.46
N MET A 315 -2.31 -20.50 4.50
CA MET A 315 -1.58 -19.55 5.31
C MET A 315 -2.55 -18.87 6.26
N THR A 316 -2.25 -18.92 7.55
CA THR A 316 -3.06 -18.26 8.58
C THR A 316 -2.21 -17.28 9.35
N LEU A 317 -2.73 -16.06 9.46
CA LEU A 317 -2.10 -14.97 10.18
C LEU A 317 -2.71 -14.88 11.58
N TYR A 318 -1.86 -14.75 12.59
CA TYR A 318 -2.26 -14.57 13.97
C TYR A 318 -1.61 -13.29 14.50
N THR A 319 -2.47 -12.34 14.87
CA THR A 319 -2.07 -11.11 15.56
C THR A 319 -2.43 -11.24 17.04
N VAL A 320 -1.50 -10.97 17.93
CA VAL A 320 -1.77 -11.02 19.38
C VAL A 320 -2.81 -9.96 19.76
N LEU A 321 -3.81 -10.29 20.58
CA LEU A 321 -4.82 -9.33 21.01
C LEU A 321 -4.25 -8.31 22.03
N PRO A 322 -4.76 -7.06 22.05
CA PRO A 322 -4.19 -6.00 22.88
C PRO A 322 -4.19 -6.34 24.37
N GLY A 323 -3.06 -6.12 25.04
CA GLY A 323 -2.89 -6.46 26.45
C GLY A 323 -2.36 -7.87 26.71
N LEU A 324 -2.32 -8.78 25.72
CA LEU A 324 -1.64 -10.07 25.82
C LEU A 324 -0.21 -10.00 25.25
N ARG A 325 0.68 -10.90 25.70
CA ARG A 325 2.08 -10.95 25.26
C ARG A 325 2.49 -12.36 24.86
N LEU A 326 2.74 -12.62 23.58
CA LEU A 326 3.20 -13.94 23.13
C LEU A 326 4.71 -14.09 23.40
N THR A 327 5.05 -14.97 24.35
CA THR A 327 6.44 -15.17 24.80
C THR A 327 6.98 -16.57 24.58
N LYS A 328 6.18 -17.48 24.03
CA LYS A 328 6.61 -18.86 23.76
C LYS A 328 5.80 -19.50 22.64
N ILE A 329 6.47 -20.26 21.78
CA ILE A 329 5.86 -21.04 20.70
C ILE A 329 6.28 -22.51 20.86
N VAL A 330 5.33 -23.42 20.74
CA VAL A 330 5.52 -24.86 20.89
C VAL A 330 4.85 -25.67 19.79
N ASP A 331 5.28 -26.92 19.61
CA ASP A 331 4.60 -27.98 18.84
C ASP A 331 3.76 -28.89 19.79
N ASP A 332 3.03 -29.88 19.26
CA ASP A 332 2.13 -30.79 19.99
C ASP A 332 2.82 -31.60 21.10
N ASP A 333 4.09 -31.96 20.89
CA ASP A 333 4.93 -32.60 21.91
C ASP A 333 5.44 -31.60 22.97
N LYS A 334 4.93 -30.37 22.96
CA LYS A 334 5.42 -29.22 23.74
C LYS A 334 6.90 -28.91 23.53
N GLN A 335 7.48 -29.39 22.41
CA GLN A 335 8.81 -28.98 21.97
C GLN A 335 8.82 -27.46 21.84
N VAL A 336 9.75 -26.80 22.53
CA VAL A 336 9.90 -25.35 22.46
C VAL A 336 10.55 -25.01 21.12
N ILE A 337 9.80 -24.37 20.24
CA ILE A 337 10.31 -23.89 18.95
C ILE A 337 10.99 -22.52 19.14
N TRP A 338 10.35 -21.67 19.95
CA TRP A 338 10.86 -20.35 20.33
C TRP A 338 10.40 -19.97 21.73
N ALA A 339 11.25 -19.26 22.47
CA ALA A 339 10.91 -18.65 23.76
C ALA A 339 11.54 -17.26 23.86
N SER A 340 10.87 -16.37 24.58
CA SER A 340 11.33 -15.01 24.86
C SER A 340 12.70 -15.02 25.53
N GLU A 341 13.64 -14.28 24.95
CA GLU A 341 14.92 -13.93 25.55
C GLU A 341 14.95 -12.42 25.84
N LYS A 342 15.53 -11.99 26.97
CA LYS A 342 15.66 -10.57 27.36
C LYS A 342 14.33 -9.77 27.30
N GLY A 343 13.21 -10.41 27.60
CA GLY A 343 11.90 -9.76 27.54
C GLY A 343 11.37 -9.53 26.11
N SER A 344 11.92 -10.19 25.09
CA SER A 344 11.35 -10.14 23.74
C SER A 344 9.95 -10.75 23.66
N TYR A 345 9.14 -10.29 22.72
CA TYR A 345 7.78 -10.78 22.51
C TYR A 345 7.43 -10.78 21.03
N CYS A 346 6.54 -11.71 20.67
CA CYS A 346 6.01 -11.80 19.32
C CYS A 346 4.74 -10.95 19.19
N VAL A 347 4.66 -10.13 18.14
CA VAL A 347 3.47 -9.32 17.83
C VAL A 347 2.60 -9.93 16.73
N PHE A 348 3.22 -10.72 15.86
CA PHE A 348 2.59 -11.27 14.66
C PHE A 348 3.27 -12.56 14.25
N ILE A 349 2.47 -13.56 13.86
CA ILE A 349 2.97 -14.82 13.30
C ILE A 349 2.11 -15.25 12.10
N SER A 350 2.79 -15.72 11.06
CA SER A 350 2.17 -16.27 9.85
C SER A 350 2.56 -17.73 9.72
N ILE A 351 1.58 -18.62 9.89
CA ILE A 351 1.78 -20.07 9.85
C ILE A 351 1.36 -20.58 8.48
N PHE A 352 2.26 -21.30 7.83
CA PHE A 352 1.99 -22.03 6.60
C PHE A 352 1.76 -23.52 6.92
N THR A 353 0.61 -24.00 6.49
CA THR A 353 0.11 -25.36 6.70
C THR A 353 -0.01 -26.02 5.34
N SER A 354 0.47 -27.25 5.22
CA SER A 354 0.29 -28.07 4.01
C SER A 354 -0.31 -29.41 4.39
N LYS A 355 -1.39 -29.79 3.70
CA LYS A 355 -2.20 -30.99 3.95
C LYS A 355 -2.62 -31.13 5.43
N GLY A 356 -3.01 -30.01 6.03
CA GLY A 356 -3.45 -29.94 7.43
C GLY A 356 -2.35 -29.93 8.50
N SER A 357 -1.07 -30.01 8.13
CA SER A 357 0.05 -29.94 9.09
C SER A 357 0.89 -28.66 8.92
N PRO A 358 1.22 -27.92 10.00
CA PRO A 358 2.15 -26.81 9.95
C PRO A 358 3.51 -27.25 9.39
N ARG A 359 4.03 -26.50 8.41
CA ARG A 359 5.31 -26.79 7.74
C ARG A 359 6.34 -25.70 7.94
N SER A 360 5.92 -24.45 8.00
CA SER A 360 6.80 -23.32 8.22
C SER A 360 6.03 -22.16 8.83
N PHE A 361 6.74 -21.23 9.47
CA PHE A 361 6.17 -19.95 9.86
C PHE A 361 7.23 -18.87 9.87
N TYR A 362 6.79 -17.62 9.78
CA TYR A 362 7.60 -16.49 10.19
C TYR A 362 6.88 -15.69 11.25
N MET A 363 7.65 -15.00 12.08
CA MET A 363 7.15 -14.19 13.17
C MET A 363 7.93 -12.88 13.30
N LEU A 364 7.27 -11.87 13.86
CA LEU A 364 7.85 -10.57 14.14
C LEU A 364 8.03 -10.42 15.65
N VAL A 365 9.27 -10.17 16.07
CA VAL A 365 9.69 -10.09 17.46
C VAL A 365 10.25 -8.72 17.78
N THR A 366 9.83 -8.16 18.92
CA THR A 366 10.38 -6.92 19.48
C THR A 366 10.94 -7.20 20.86
N ASP A 367 12.09 -6.61 21.19
CA ASP A 367 12.66 -6.63 22.55
C ASP A 367 12.33 -5.35 23.34
N GLU A 368 12.79 -5.29 24.59
CA GLU A 368 12.52 -4.14 25.47
C GLU A 368 13.27 -2.86 25.06
N GLU A 369 14.24 -2.95 24.16
CA GLU A 369 14.99 -1.82 23.61
C GLU A 369 14.42 -1.37 22.25
N HIS A 370 13.28 -1.93 21.83
CA HIS A 370 12.66 -1.73 20.51
C HIS A 370 13.52 -2.21 19.34
N ASN A 371 14.44 -3.15 19.57
CA ASN A 371 15.06 -3.90 18.49
C ASN A 371 14.00 -4.83 17.88
N ARG A 372 13.97 -4.87 16.55
CA ARG A 372 12.94 -5.55 15.76
C ARG A 372 13.56 -6.59 14.87
N ASP A 373 13.18 -7.84 15.08
CA ASP A 373 13.66 -8.98 14.34
C ASP A 373 12.51 -9.77 13.70
N SER A 374 12.75 -10.27 12.50
CA SER A 374 11.93 -11.27 11.83
C SER A 374 12.60 -12.64 11.96
N LEU A 375 11.86 -13.64 12.45
CA LEU A 375 12.37 -15.00 12.63
C LEU A 375 11.61 -15.95 11.72
N TYR A 376 12.35 -16.89 11.10
CA TYR A 376 11.83 -17.84 10.13
C TYR A 376 12.12 -19.27 10.59
N TYR A 377 11.11 -20.13 10.51
CA TYR A 377 11.20 -21.52 10.94
C TYR A 377 10.59 -22.46 9.89
N ALA A 378 11.18 -23.64 9.75
CA ALA A 378 10.64 -24.74 8.95
C ALA A 378 10.74 -26.07 9.70
N LYS A 379 9.76 -26.94 9.45
CA LYS A 379 9.67 -28.29 9.98
C LYS A 379 10.34 -29.25 9.00
N LYS A 380 11.38 -29.95 9.45
CA LYS A 380 12.06 -31.00 8.68
C LYS A 380 11.17 -32.24 8.51
N GLU A 381 11.61 -33.16 7.64
CA GLU A 381 10.94 -34.44 7.41
C GLU A 381 10.85 -35.32 8.66
N ASP A 382 11.85 -35.23 9.55
CA ASP A 382 11.87 -35.91 10.85
C ASP A 382 10.95 -35.26 11.91
N GLY A 383 10.25 -34.19 11.55
CA GLY A 383 9.34 -33.46 12.42
C GLY A 383 10.00 -32.36 13.26
N VAL A 384 11.33 -32.19 13.21
CA VAL A 384 12.03 -31.18 14.01
C VAL A 384 11.93 -29.79 13.39
N TRP A 385 11.59 -28.79 14.19
CA TRP A 385 11.65 -27.39 13.78
C TRP A 385 13.08 -26.86 13.81
N ILE A 386 13.48 -26.20 12.73
CA ILE A 386 14.75 -25.48 12.65
C ILE A 386 14.52 -24.02 12.29
N ARG A 387 15.37 -23.14 12.85
CA ARG A 387 15.47 -21.76 12.38
C ARG A 387 16.18 -21.77 11.03
N ILE A 388 15.60 -21.08 10.07
CA ILE A 388 16.15 -20.91 8.72
C ILE A 388 16.31 -19.43 8.42
N ASP A 389 17.08 -19.11 7.38
CA ASP A 389 17.08 -17.76 6.86
C ASP A 389 15.84 -17.50 5.98
N ARG A 390 15.65 -16.23 5.66
CA ARG A 390 14.53 -15.76 4.86
C ARG A 390 14.55 -16.28 3.42
N TYR A 391 15.72 -16.43 2.82
CA TYR A 391 15.85 -16.95 1.46
C TYR A 391 15.38 -18.40 1.41
N ALA A 392 15.85 -19.23 2.34
CA ALA A 392 15.40 -20.60 2.53
C ALA A 392 13.88 -20.63 2.76
N TYR A 393 13.34 -19.73 3.60
CA TYR A 393 11.90 -19.64 3.84
C TYR A 393 11.09 -19.46 2.56
N TYR A 394 11.45 -18.48 1.74
CA TYR A 394 10.72 -18.21 0.50
C TYR A 394 10.97 -19.27 -0.59
N SER A 395 12.19 -19.84 -0.65
CA SER A 395 12.54 -20.85 -1.66
C SER A 395 11.64 -22.09 -1.62
N MET A 396 11.11 -22.44 -0.43
CA MET A 396 10.13 -23.52 -0.26
C MET A 396 8.83 -23.32 -1.04
N PHE A 397 8.50 -22.08 -1.42
CA PHE A 397 7.25 -21.75 -2.12
C PHE A 397 7.41 -21.62 -3.63
N TYR A 398 8.62 -21.36 -4.14
CA TYR A 398 8.82 -21.00 -5.54
C TYR A 398 9.52 -22.08 -6.37
N HIS A 399 10.06 -23.14 -5.75
CA HIS A 399 10.82 -24.24 -6.37
C HIS A 399 11.28 -23.96 -7.82
N PRO A 400 12.43 -23.29 -8.01
CA PRO A 400 13.22 -23.57 -9.18
C PRO A 400 14.59 -24.07 -8.72
N GLU A 401 14.95 -25.29 -9.14
CA GLU A 401 16.35 -25.68 -9.34
C GLU A 401 17.13 -24.47 -9.89
N PRO A 402 18.34 -24.16 -9.39
CA PRO A 402 19.15 -23.06 -9.91
C PRO A 402 19.30 -23.21 -11.43
N SER A 403 18.58 -22.37 -12.19
CA SER A 403 18.50 -22.56 -13.64
C SER A 403 19.77 -22.06 -14.32
N VAL A 404 20.05 -22.57 -15.52
CA VAL A 404 21.12 -22.07 -16.40
C VAL A 404 20.96 -20.57 -16.73
N TYR A 405 19.80 -19.96 -16.47
CA TYR A 405 19.55 -18.53 -16.67
C TYR A 405 20.07 -17.65 -15.51
N THR A 406 20.71 -18.26 -14.50
CA THR A 406 21.28 -17.59 -13.33
C THR A 406 22.72 -17.08 -13.55
N HIS A 407 23.23 -17.10 -14.78
CA HIS A 407 24.53 -16.50 -15.09
C HIS A 407 24.60 -15.05 -14.59
N ARG A 408 25.57 -14.81 -13.70
CA ARG A 408 25.75 -13.56 -12.96
C ARG A 408 26.52 -12.56 -13.83
N ASN A 409 25.87 -12.05 -14.86
CA ASN A 409 26.38 -10.86 -15.53
C ASN A 409 26.50 -9.74 -14.48
N LYS A 410 27.74 -9.35 -14.14
CA LYS A 410 28.00 -8.39 -13.06
C LYS A 410 27.28 -7.05 -13.28
N ASN A 411 26.95 -6.70 -14.53
CA ASN A 411 26.25 -5.46 -14.86
C ASN A 411 24.73 -5.53 -14.61
N LEU A 412 24.17 -6.73 -14.42
CA LEU A 412 22.73 -6.96 -14.21
C LEU A 412 22.38 -7.37 -12.78
N ILE A 413 23.37 -7.35 -11.87
CA ILE A 413 23.17 -7.71 -10.47
C ILE A 413 23.46 -6.54 -9.52
N ASP A 414 22.73 -6.46 -8.43
CA ASP A 414 22.94 -5.53 -7.32
C ASP A 414 24.13 -5.99 -6.44
N ASP A 415 24.47 -5.17 -5.44
CA ASP A 415 25.57 -5.46 -4.51
C ASP A 415 25.31 -6.71 -3.64
N LYS A 416 24.06 -7.17 -3.57
CA LYS A 416 23.64 -8.38 -2.86
C LYS A 416 23.63 -9.61 -3.77
N GLY A 417 23.97 -9.46 -5.05
CA GLY A 417 23.95 -10.51 -6.05
C GLY A 417 22.56 -10.85 -6.61
N ASN A 418 21.53 -10.05 -6.28
CA ASN A 418 20.19 -10.15 -6.89
C ASN A 418 20.20 -9.48 -8.26
N ARG A 419 19.22 -9.80 -9.10
CA ARG A 419 19.06 -9.14 -10.40
C ARG A 419 18.48 -7.74 -10.22
N LYS A 420 19.04 -6.76 -10.92
CA LYS A 420 18.54 -5.38 -10.92
C LYS A 420 17.21 -5.29 -11.69
N VAL A 421 16.27 -4.52 -11.15
CA VAL A 421 15.06 -4.11 -11.87
C VAL A 421 15.25 -2.67 -12.35
N VAL A 422 15.72 -2.52 -13.57
CA VAL A 422 16.11 -1.21 -14.11
C VAL A 422 14.88 -0.37 -14.44
N MET A 423 14.87 0.87 -13.99
CA MET A 423 13.81 1.84 -14.25
C MET A 423 14.08 2.70 -15.50
N SER A 424 13.03 3.05 -16.23
CA SER A 424 13.06 3.97 -17.39
C SER A 424 11.71 4.73 -17.48
N SER A 425 11.46 5.45 -18.58
CA SER A 425 10.16 6.06 -18.85
C SER A 425 9.89 6.28 -20.32
N PHE A 426 8.62 6.52 -20.67
CA PHE A 426 8.21 7.08 -21.97
C PHE A 426 7.15 8.16 -21.78
N ARG A 427 6.80 8.89 -22.85
CA ARG A 427 5.66 9.82 -22.85
C ARG A 427 4.47 9.25 -23.61
N ASN A 428 3.32 9.21 -22.95
CA ASN A 428 2.11 8.68 -23.55
C ASN A 428 1.40 9.69 -24.48
N LYS A 429 0.23 9.31 -25.00
CA LYS A 429 -0.59 10.13 -25.92
C LYS A 429 -0.98 11.50 -25.37
N ASP A 430 -1.15 11.63 -24.06
CA ASP A 430 -1.48 12.88 -23.38
C ASP A 430 -0.22 13.65 -22.93
N GLY A 431 0.98 13.15 -23.29
CA GLY A 431 2.27 13.72 -22.93
C GLY A 431 2.74 13.41 -21.49
N LEU A 432 2.00 12.58 -20.77
CA LEU A 432 2.32 12.17 -19.40
C LEU A 432 3.56 11.27 -19.39
N LYS A 433 4.47 11.51 -18.46
CA LYS A 433 5.62 10.65 -18.22
C LYS A 433 5.19 9.40 -17.47
N ILE A 434 5.38 8.24 -18.09
CA ILE A 434 5.05 6.93 -17.55
C ILE A 434 6.32 6.23 -17.11
N ALA A 435 6.41 5.83 -15.84
CA ALA A 435 7.55 5.11 -15.29
C ALA A 435 7.48 3.63 -15.69
N THR A 436 8.60 3.07 -16.16
CA THR A 436 8.71 1.70 -16.67
C THR A 436 9.84 0.94 -16.00
N TYR A 437 9.78 -0.39 -16.07
CA TYR A 437 10.64 -1.32 -15.35
C TYR A 437 11.06 -2.48 -16.26
N ALA A 438 12.30 -2.95 -16.13
CA ALA A 438 12.81 -4.12 -16.82
C ALA A 438 13.76 -4.96 -15.94
N SER A 439 13.52 -6.26 -15.86
CA SER A 439 14.43 -7.27 -15.29
C SER A 439 14.74 -8.32 -16.35
N ARG A 440 15.99 -8.31 -16.83
CA ARG A 440 16.41 -9.07 -18.03
C ARG A 440 17.31 -10.25 -17.66
N VAL A 441 17.11 -11.39 -18.31
CA VAL A 441 17.94 -12.60 -18.19
C VAL A 441 18.70 -12.86 -19.49
N GLU A 442 19.85 -13.51 -19.39
CA GLU A 442 20.59 -13.97 -20.58
C GLU A 442 19.82 -15.08 -21.28
N ASN A 443 19.83 -15.10 -22.62
CA ASN A 443 19.14 -16.10 -23.44
C ASN A 443 17.66 -16.29 -23.07
N ALA A 444 16.96 -15.19 -22.78
CA ALA A 444 15.56 -15.22 -22.37
C ALA A 444 14.67 -15.97 -23.39
N LYS A 445 13.82 -16.86 -22.86
CA LYS A 445 12.86 -17.65 -23.64
C LYS A 445 11.78 -16.78 -24.29
N ALA A 446 11.31 -15.78 -23.55
CA ALA A 446 10.30 -14.82 -23.96
C ALA A 446 10.30 -13.60 -23.04
N ASP A 447 9.55 -12.57 -23.41
CA ASP A 447 9.32 -11.38 -22.60
C ASP A 447 7.92 -11.44 -21.96
N VAL A 448 7.79 -11.08 -20.68
CA VAL A 448 6.50 -11.00 -19.97
C VAL A 448 6.28 -9.58 -19.51
N ILE A 449 5.18 -8.95 -19.94
CA ILE A 449 4.80 -7.59 -19.57
C ILE A 449 3.74 -7.64 -18.47
N LEU A 450 4.09 -7.11 -17.30
CA LEU A 450 3.27 -7.09 -16.10
C LEU A 450 2.46 -5.80 -15.99
N ILE A 451 1.16 -5.91 -15.73
CA ILE A 451 0.25 -4.76 -15.54
C ILE A 451 -0.45 -4.85 -14.19
N HIS A 452 -0.22 -3.86 -13.32
CA HIS A 452 -0.69 -3.88 -11.94
C HIS A 452 -2.17 -3.50 -11.79
N GLY A 453 -2.76 -3.82 -10.62
CA GLY A 453 -4.14 -3.51 -10.27
C GLY A 453 -4.37 -2.07 -9.81
N VAL A 454 -5.64 -1.71 -9.57
CA VAL A 454 -6.03 -0.39 -9.06
C VAL A 454 -5.36 -0.10 -7.71
N ARG A 455 -5.01 1.16 -7.44
CA ARG A 455 -4.38 1.66 -6.19
C ARG A 455 -2.92 1.28 -5.96
N SER A 456 -2.47 0.20 -6.59
CA SER A 456 -1.13 -0.36 -6.55
C SER A 456 -0.18 0.35 -7.53
N TYR A 457 1.03 -0.19 -7.67
CA TYR A 457 2.03 0.16 -8.67
C TYR A 457 2.94 -1.07 -8.90
N PHE A 458 3.79 -1.06 -9.95
CA PHE A 458 4.54 -2.25 -10.40
C PHE A 458 5.26 -3.00 -9.27
N ALA A 459 6.13 -2.33 -8.53
CA ALA A 459 6.92 -2.99 -7.48
C ALA A 459 6.08 -3.44 -6.27
N SER A 460 5.00 -2.73 -5.89
CA SER A 460 4.11 -3.20 -4.82
C SER A 460 3.22 -4.38 -5.21
N GLU A 461 3.01 -4.61 -6.51
CA GLU A 461 2.16 -5.70 -7.00
C GLU A 461 2.96 -6.97 -7.27
N PHE A 462 4.09 -6.82 -7.96
CA PHE A 462 4.87 -7.95 -8.48
C PHE A 462 6.20 -8.15 -7.74
N GLY A 463 6.66 -7.16 -6.99
CA GLY A 463 7.75 -7.29 -6.02
C GLY A 463 7.28 -7.99 -4.74
N SER A 464 8.23 -8.53 -3.98
CA SER A 464 7.95 -9.03 -2.63
C SER A 464 8.05 -7.90 -1.62
N ILE A 465 7.36 -8.03 -0.49
CA ILE A 465 7.49 -7.09 0.62
C ILE A 465 8.77 -7.41 1.37
N ALA A 466 9.64 -6.41 1.55
CA ALA A 466 10.87 -6.54 2.31
C ALA A 466 10.56 -6.57 3.81
N ILE A 467 10.11 -7.73 4.33
CA ILE A 467 9.59 -7.86 5.71
C ILE A 467 10.57 -7.28 6.73
N ASP A 468 11.84 -7.68 6.66
CA ASP A 468 12.88 -7.29 7.62
C ASP A 468 13.10 -5.77 7.61
N TRP A 469 13.20 -5.19 6.41
CA TRP A 469 13.38 -3.75 6.25
C TRP A 469 12.16 -2.99 6.76
N ASN A 470 10.96 -3.43 6.37
CA ASN A 470 9.71 -2.76 6.76
C ASN A 470 9.49 -2.84 8.26
N TYR A 471 9.69 -3.99 8.87
CA TYR A 471 9.49 -4.13 10.30
C TYR A 471 10.50 -3.27 11.06
N LYS A 472 11.78 -3.31 10.69
CA LYS A 472 12.83 -2.49 11.31
C LYS A 472 12.58 -0.98 11.18
N ASN A 473 12.10 -0.50 10.03
CA ASN A 473 12.04 0.94 9.73
C ASN A 473 10.63 1.56 9.88
N LEU A 474 9.56 0.76 9.86
CA LEU A 474 8.17 1.23 9.92
C LEU A 474 7.39 0.67 11.10
N ASP A 475 7.95 -0.33 11.78
CA ASP A 475 7.27 -1.11 12.82
C ASP A 475 6.00 -1.81 12.30
N PHE A 476 5.27 -2.49 13.19
CA PHE A 476 3.94 -3.04 12.91
C PHE A 476 2.92 -2.75 14.03
N PRO A 477 2.73 -1.48 14.44
CA PRO A 477 1.79 -1.16 15.51
C PRO A 477 0.37 -1.11 14.95
N LEU A 478 -0.32 -2.24 14.96
CA LEU A 478 -1.75 -2.32 14.64
C LEU A 478 -2.58 -1.52 15.66
N PHE A 479 -2.09 -1.47 16.90
CA PHE A 479 -2.58 -0.67 18.01
C PHE A 479 -1.40 -0.23 18.89
N PRO A 480 -1.58 0.75 19.80
CA PRO A 480 -0.56 1.15 20.76
C PRO A 480 0.07 -0.03 21.48
N ASP A 481 1.39 0.00 21.64
CA ASP A 481 2.10 -0.99 22.42
C ASP A 481 1.75 -0.82 23.91
N VAL A 482 0.71 -1.52 24.35
CA VAL A 482 0.13 -1.43 25.71
C VAL A 482 -0.12 -2.84 26.22
N HIS A 483 0.95 -3.63 26.27
CA HIS A 483 0.89 -5.05 26.64
C HIS A 483 1.96 -5.46 27.66
N LYS A 484 2.84 -4.56 28.12
CA LYS A 484 3.72 -4.84 29.25
C LYS A 484 3.06 -4.38 30.55
N PHE A 485 2.55 -5.31 31.36
CA PHE A 485 2.00 -4.95 32.67
C PHE A 485 3.14 -4.70 33.68
N THR A 486 3.14 -3.53 34.31
CA THR A 486 4.12 -3.16 35.33
C THR A 486 3.52 -3.30 36.73
N LYS A 487 4.10 -4.19 37.55
CA LYS A 487 3.65 -4.38 38.94
C LYS A 487 3.88 -3.14 39.80
N GLU A 488 4.88 -2.33 39.46
CA GLU A 488 5.23 -1.08 40.17
C GLU A 488 4.21 0.04 39.93
N HIS A 489 3.64 0.14 38.73
CA HIS A 489 2.68 1.18 38.39
C HIS A 489 1.23 0.70 38.29
N PHE A 490 0.98 -0.61 38.52
CA PHE A 490 -0.34 -1.26 38.40
C PHE A 490 -1.03 -0.99 37.05
N LEU A 491 -0.25 -0.73 36.00
CA LEU A 491 -0.71 -0.29 34.70
C LEU A 491 0.13 -0.93 33.59
N PHE A 492 -0.44 -0.95 32.40
CA PHE A 492 0.31 -1.28 31.19
C PHE A 492 1.25 -0.12 30.86
N ASP A 493 2.53 -0.44 30.73
CA ASP A 493 3.52 0.44 30.14
C ASP A 493 3.08 0.82 28.71
N HIS A 494 3.45 2.01 28.30
CA HIS A 494 3.11 2.52 26.98
C HIS A 494 4.30 3.27 26.38
N ASP A 495 4.91 2.69 25.34
CA ASP A 495 5.85 3.41 24.50
C ASP A 495 5.22 3.66 23.13
N MET A 496 5.00 4.94 22.82
CA MET A 496 4.49 5.40 21.52
C MET A 496 5.58 6.06 20.66
N SER A 497 6.79 6.23 21.20
CA SER A 497 7.95 6.66 20.42
C SER A 497 8.38 5.58 19.42
N HIS A 498 8.00 4.32 19.69
CA HIS A 498 8.35 3.14 18.90
C HIS A 498 9.88 3.01 18.71
N GLY A 499 10.73 3.80 19.37
CA GLY A 499 12.17 3.85 19.11
C GLY A 499 12.55 4.01 17.62
N LEU A 500 11.68 4.59 16.78
CA LEU A 500 11.92 4.68 15.33
C LEU A 500 12.76 5.92 14.99
N ASN A 501 13.78 5.74 14.15
CA ASN A 501 14.49 6.85 13.54
C ASN A 501 13.75 7.35 12.29
N TYR A 502 12.91 8.37 12.43
CA TYR A 502 12.10 8.87 11.31
C TYR A 502 12.93 9.47 10.17
N ALA A 503 14.15 9.93 10.42
CA ALA A 503 15.05 10.39 9.35
C ALA A 503 15.46 9.22 8.44
N GLU A 504 15.67 8.03 9.00
CA GLU A 504 15.90 6.82 8.21
C GLU A 504 14.61 6.31 7.56
N THR A 505 13.51 6.26 8.32
CA THR A 505 12.19 5.81 7.84
C THR A 505 11.72 6.54 6.58
N TYR A 506 11.98 7.85 6.51
CA TYR A 506 11.53 8.72 5.41
C TYR A 506 12.65 9.13 4.46
N ARG A 507 13.83 8.52 4.56
CA ARG A 507 14.99 8.87 3.71
C ARG A 507 14.64 8.84 2.22
N ASP A 508 13.96 7.79 1.76
CA ASP A 508 13.55 7.62 0.35
C ASP A 508 12.54 8.67 -0.14
N VAL A 509 11.81 9.30 0.77
CA VAL A 509 10.88 10.39 0.43
C VAL A 509 11.65 11.68 0.12
N PHE A 510 12.79 11.89 0.75
CA PHE A 510 13.54 13.15 0.66
C PHE A 510 14.85 13.07 -0.13
N ASP A 511 15.51 11.92 -0.23
CA ASP A 511 16.68 11.75 -1.10
C ASP A 511 16.22 11.63 -2.56
N TYR A 512 16.17 12.75 -3.26
CA TYR A 512 15.77 12.76 -4.66
C TYR A 512 16.90 12.19 -5.53
N LYS A 513 16.52 11.23 -6.38
CA LYS A 513 17.33 10.73 -7.49
C LYS A 513 16.46 10.62 -8.74
N PRO A 514 16.94 11.01 -9.94
CA PRO A 514 16.31 10.60 -11.18
C PRO A 514 16.21 9.08 -11.19
N TYR A 515 15.05 8.53 -11.52
CA TYR A 515 14.84 7.07 -11.45
C TYR A 515 15.35 6.36 -12.70
N GLU A 516 15.59 7.06 -13.81
CA GLU A 516 16.12 6.46 -15.03
C GLU A 516 17.47 5.80 -14.80
N GLY A 517 17.58 4.52 -15.20
CA GLY A 517 18.79 3.71 -15.04
C GLY A 517 19.03 3.19 -13.62
N GLN A 518 18.20 3.56 -12.64
CA GLN A 518 18.31 3.08 -11.26
C GLN A 518 17.66 1.70 -11.09
N ASP A 519 18.06 0.98 -10.04
CA ASP A 519 17.33 -0.19 -9.58
C ASP A 519 16.07 0.23 -8.81
N ALA A 520 14.93 -0.31 -9.20
CA ALA A 520 13.64 -0.05 -8.58
C ALA A 520 13.66 -0.35 -7.08
N PHE A 521 14.35 -1.40 -6.63
CA PHE A 521 14.36 -1.76 -5.20
C PHE A 521 15.33 -0.92 -4.36
N GLU A 522 16.26 -0.18 -4.98
CA GLU A 522 17.03 0.87 -4.30
C GLU A 522 16.18 2.13 -4.11
N MET A 523 15.34 2.46 -5.10
CA MET A 523 14.40 3.57 -5.04
C MET A 523 13.20 3.28 -4.13
N MET A 524 12.95 2.00 -3.84
CA MET A 524 11.76 1.50 -3.16
C MET A 524 12.15 0.41 -2.16
N PRO A 525 12.90 0.74 -1.09
CA PRO A 525 13.50 -0.24 -0.18
C PRO A 525 12.49 -1.09 0.59
N ARG A 526 11.21 -0.72 0.50
CA ARG A 526 10.06 -1.43 1.06
C ARG A 526 9.67 -2.67 0.28
N CYS A 527 10.06 -2.75 -0.99
CA CYS A 527 9.86 -3.89 -1.85
C CYS A 527 11.21 -4.52 -2.19
N GLU A 528 11.21 -5.76 -2.65
CA GLU A 528 12.43 -6.44 -3.06
C GLU A 528 12.21 -7.50 -4.12
N TYR A 529 13.33 -7.93 -4.72
CA TYR A 529 13.38 -8.95 -5.74
C TYR A 529 13.18 -10.37 -5.19
N ILE A 530 13.72 -10.67 -4.00
CA ILE A 530 13.69 -12.04 -3.45
C ILE A 530 12.24 -12.43 -3.10
N GLY A 531 11.84 -13.64 -3.48
CA GLY A 531 10.47 -14.14 -3.25
C GLY A 531 9.40 -13.40 -4.04
N SER A 532 9.76 -12.65 -5.09
CA SER A 532 8.84 -11.91 -5.95
C SER A 532 8.40 -12.71 -7.18
N GLY A 533 7.27 -12.32 -7.78
CA GLY A 533 6.84 -12.85 -9.07
C GLY A 533 7.82 -12.51 -10.20
N ILE A 534 8.55 -11.39 -10.07
CA ILE A 534 9.61 -10.99 -11.01
C ILE A 534 10.76 -12.01 -10.97
N LYS A 535 11.23 -12.35 -9.77
CA LYS A 535 12.29 -13.35 -9.60
C LYS A 535 11.86 -14.71 -10.12
N PHE A 536 10.65 -15.15 -9.79
CA PHE A 536 10.11 -16.41 -10.30
C PHE A 536 10.22 -16.49 -11.83
N LEU A 537 9.73 -15.46 -12.55
CA LEU A 537 9.80 -15.43 -14.02
C LEU A 537 11.25 -15.45 -14.54
N ASN A 538 12.14 -14.69 -13.91
CA ASN A 538 13.54 -14.69 -14.28
C ASN A 538 14.21 -16.05 -14.02
N ASP A 539 13.90 -16.72 -12.91
CA ASP A 539 14.43 -18.04 -12.58
C ASP A 539 14.02 -19.09 -13.62
N ILE A 540 12.80 -19.00 -14.16
CA ILE A 540 12.33 -19.90 -15.23
C ILE A 540 12.71 -19.42 -16.64
N GLY A 541 13.51 -18.36 -16.78
CA GLY A 541 14.18 -17.94 -18.02
C GLY A 541 13.45 -16.87 -18.84
N TYR A 542 12.62 -16.03 -18.24
CA TYR A 542 11.86 -14.98 -18.93
C TYR A 542 12.38 -13.59 -18.57
N ASN A 543 12.36 -12.67 -19.53
CA ASN A 543 12.49 -11.25 -19.21
C ASN A 543 11.18 -10.74 -18.63
N VAL A 544 11.28 -9.79 -17.72
CA VAL A 544 10.14 -9.13 -17.11
C VAL A 544 10.17 -7.66 -17.45
N TYR A 545 9.06 -7.14 -17.93
CA TYR A 545 8.83 -5.72 -18.16
C TYR A 545 7.56 -5.29 -17.45
N GLY A 546 7.42 -4.01 -17.16
CA GLY A 546 6.18 -3.44 -16.66
C GLY A 546 6.26 -1.94 -16.53
N TYR A 547 5.17 -1.34 -16.07
CA TYR A 547 5.08 0.10 -15.90
C TYR A 547 4.06 0.46 -14.83
N ASP A 548 4.18 1.67 -14.29
CA ASP A 548 3.16 2.24 -13.42
C ASP A 548 2.06 2.87 -14.29
N LEU A 549 0.82 2.46 -14.07
CA LEU A 549 -0.34 3.05 -14.72
C LEU A 549 -0.38 4.57 -14.45
N GLN A 550 -0.94 5.36 -15.36
CA GLN A 550 -1.09 6.79 -15.13
C GLN A 550 -1.75 7.07 -13.77
N SER A 551 -1.29 8.11 -13.08
CA SER A 551 -1.75 8.50 -11.73
C SER A 551 -1.43 7.48 -10.60
N HIS A 552 -0.62 6.45 -10.88
CA HIS A 552 -0.12 5.45 -9.92
C HIS A 552 1.41 5.47 -9.84
N GLY A 553 1.96 4.88 -8.77
CA GLY A 553 3.41 4.80 -8.57
C GLY A 553 4.15 6.12 -8.81
N PHE A 554 5.19 6.05 -9.65
CA PHE A 554 5.97 7.19 -10.13
C PHE A 554 5.42 7.85 -11.40
N SER A 555 4.43 7.25 -12.07
CA SER A 555 3.83 7.80 -13.28
C SER A 555 3.03 9.07 -13.01
N GLU A 556 3.13 10.00 -13.96
CA GLU A 556 2.34 11.22 -13.95
C GLU A 556 0.85 10.91 -14.12
N GLY A 557 0.01 11.84 -13.68
CA GLY A 557 -1.43 11.78 -13.89
C GLY A 557 -1.91 13.09 -14.46
N PHE A 558 -2.94 13.02 -15.32
CA PHE A 558 -3.53 14.20 -15.96
C PHE A 558 -3.96 15.31 -14.99
N LYS A 559 -4.21 14.95 -13.72
CA LYS A 559 -4.30 15.87 -12.58
C LYS A 559 -3.19 15.55 -11.59
N PRO A 560 -2.10 16.33 -11.52
CA PRO A 560 -0.95 16.03 -10.65
C PRO A 560 -1.32 15.97 -9.16
N TYR A 561 -2.43 16.63 -8.77
CA TYR A 561 -2.95 16.58 -7.41
C TYR A 561 -3.96 15.46 -7.12
N ARG A 562 -4.23 14.55 -8.05
CA ARG A 562 -5.18 13.44 -7.88
C ARG A 562 -4.51 12.15 -8.31
N ARG A 563 -4.25 11.28 -7.32
CA ARG A 563 -3.78 9.91 -7.56
C ARG A 563 -4.95 8.98 -7.80
N CYS A 564 -4.70 7.83 -8.44
CA CYS A 564 -5.73 6.85 -8.77
C CYS A 564 -6.90 7.50 -9.52
N HIS A 565 -6.58 8.38 -10.47
CA HIS A 565 -7.56 9.19 -11.21
C HIS A 565 -7.15 9.31 -12.68
N VAL A 566 -8.04 8.88 -13.56
CA VAL A 566 -7.85 8.80 -15.01
C VAL A 566 -8.81 9.76 -15.73
N LYS A 567 -8.44 10.22 -16.92
CA LYS A 567 -9.28 11.10 -17.74
C LYS A 567 -10.35 10.26 -18.44
N ALA A 568 -9.93 9.21 -19.15
CA ALA A 568 -10.77 8.14 -19.67
C ALA A 568 -10.15 6.78 -19.31
N TYR A 569 -10.97 5.78 -19.02
CA TYR A 569 -10.46 4.45 -18.66
C TYR A 569 -9.61 3.84 -19.79
N ASP A 570 -9.97 4.14 -21.04
CA ASP A 570 -9.27 3.67 -22.23
C ASP A 570 -7.80 4.11 -22.32
N ASP A 571 -7.45 5.23 -21.67
CA ASP A 571 -6.08 5.74 -21.66
C ASP A 571 -5.09 4.67 -21.14
N TYR A 572 -5.49 3.83 -20.19
CA TYR A 572 -4.66 2.74 -19.66
C TYR A 572 -4.28 1.68 -20.70
N HIS A 573 -5.20 1.28 -21.58
CA HIS A 573 -4.87 0.24 -22.56
C HIS A 573 -4.11 0.80 -23.77
N PHE A 574 -4.27 2.09 -24.08
CA PHE A 574 -3.40 2.77 -25.03
C PHE A 574 -1.95 2.83 -24.53
N ASP A 575 -1.75 3.15 -23.25
CA ASP A 575 -0.42 3.09 -22.61
C ASP A 575 0.17 1.67 -22.70
N ALA A 576 -0.64 0.64 -22.50
CA ALA A 576 -0.22 -0.76 -22.63
C ALA A 576 0.25 -1.11 -24.06
N ILE A 577 -0.52 -0.73 -25.09
CA ILE A 577 -0.17 -0.98 -26.49
C ILE A 577 1.15 -0.28 -26.86
N GLN A 578 1.31 0.98 -26.45
CA GLN A 578 2.55 1.73 -26.65
C GLN A 578 3.74 1.06 -25.98
N PHE A 579 3.58 0.62 -24.72
CA PHE A 579 4.67 -0.03 -24.00
C PHE A 579 5.09 -1.36 -24.65
N VAL A 580 4.13 -2.16 -25.14
CA VAL A 580 4.43 -3.37 -25.92
C VAL A 580 5.25 -3.04 -27.17
N SER A 581 4.87 -2.01 -27.93
CA SER A 581 5.61 -1.57 -29.12
C SER A 581 7.06 -1.16 -28.76
N ILE A 582 7.25 -0.41 -27.68
CA ILE A 582 8.58 -0.01 -27.18
C ILE A 582 9.44 -1.25 -26.84
N VAL A 583 8.88 -2.22 -26.11
CA VAL A 583 9.59 -3.45 -25.74
C VAL A 583 9.97 -4.26 -26.99
N LYS A 584 9.02 -4.46 -27.92
CA LYS A 584 9.28 -5.21 -29.17
C LYS A 584 10.35 -4.56 -30.05
N ARG A 585 10.45 -3.23 -30.05
CA ARG A 585 11.48 -2.48 -30.78
C ARG A 585 12.83 -2.44 -30.06
N GLY A 586 12.94 -3.00 -28.85
CA GLY A 586 14.16 -2.95 -28.04
C GLY A 586 14.49 -1.54 -27.56
N LYS A 587 13.48 -0.69 -27.36
CA LYS A 587 13.61 0.75 -27.05
C LYS A 587 13.32 1.09 -25.59
N PHE A 588 13.36 0.11 -24.69
CA PHE A 588 13.08 0.31 -23.26
C PHE A 588 13.95 1.42 -22.63
N ASP A 589 15.24 1.46 -22.97
CA ASP A 589 16.19 2.42 -22.41
C ASP A 589 16.10 3.82 -23.08
N ASP A 590 15.25 3.99 -24.11
CA ASP A 590 15.06 5.25 -24.84
C ASP A 590 13.95 6.11 -24.21
N THR A 591 14.35 7.02 -23.32
CA THR A 591 13.42 7.92 -22.60
C THR A 591 12.78 8.98 -23.48
N SER A 592 13.16 9.07 -24.77
CA SER A 592 12.61 10.01 -25.73
C SER A 592 11.37 9.48 -26.46
N GLU A 593 11.03 8.20 -26.25
CA GLU A 593 9.87 7.53 -26.83
C GLU A 593 8.56 8.27 -26.52
N LYS A 594 7.75 8.46 -27.57
CA LYS A 594 6.50 9.23 -27.58
C LYS A 594 5.42 8.45 -28.29
N TRP A 595 4.19 8.92 -28.16
CA TRP A 595 3.06 8.37 -28.90
C TRP A 595 3.27 8.54 -30.40
N ASP A 596 3.29 7.42 -31.12
CA ASP A 596 3.40 7.34 -32.58
C ASP A 596 2.44 6.28 -33.10
N GLU A 597 1.28 6.70 -33.59
CA GLU A 597 0.19 5.82 -34.00
C GLU A 597 0.56 4.89 -35.17
N GLU A 598 1.54 5.27 -35.99
CA GLU A 598 1.99 4.45 -37.12
C GLU A 598 2.75 3.19 -36.66
N LEU A 599 3.40 3.26 -35.50
CA LEU A 599 4.24 2.18 -34.93
C LEU A 599 3.51 1.29 -33.92
N LEU A 600 2.29 1.65 -33.50
CA LEU A 600 1.58 0.96 -32.43
C LEU A 600 0.93 -0.35 -32.88
N TYR A 601 0.42 -0.37 -34.11
CA TYR A 601 -0.46 -1.42 -34.62
C TYR A 601 0.20 -2.31 -35.66
N THR A 602 1.53 -2.39 -35.60
CA THR A 602 2.39 -3.20 -36.47
C THR A 602 3.17 -4.19 -35.64
N ASP A 603 3.25 -5.44 -36.07
CA ASP A 603 4.17 -6.39 -35.48
C ASP A 603 5.57 -6.30 -36.09
N PHE A 604 6.57 -6.75 -35.35
CA PHE A 604 7.98 -6.68 -35.76
C PHE A 604 8.51 -8.10 -36.05
N PRO A 605 9.02 -8.38 -37.27
CA PRO A 605 9.60 -9.68 -37.60
C PRO A 605 10.74 -10.06 -36.66
N ASN A 606 10.92 -11.36 -36.41
CA ASN A 606 12.01 -11.92 -35.58
C ASN A 606 12.06 -11.43 -34.13
N ARG A 607 10.94 -10.91 -33.60
CA ARG A 607 10.82 -10.60 -32.17
C ARG A 607 10.74 -11.88 -31.32
N ARG A 608 11.14 -11.78 -30.05
CA ARG A 608 10.80 -12.82 -29.07
C ARG A 608 9.29 -12.89 -28.87
N LYS A 609 8.81 -14.03 -28.39
CA LYS A 609 7.45 -14.15 -27.87
C LYS A 609 7.26 -13.15 -26.71
N VAL A 610 6.09 -12.52 -26.66
CA VAL A 610 5.70 -11.54 -25.65
C VAL A 610 4.39 -12.00 -25.02
N PHE A 611 4.35 -12.13 -23.70
CA PHE A 611 3.15 -12.47 -22.95
C PHE A 611 2.70 -11.30 -22.08
N PHE A 612 1.40 -11.14 -21.92
CA PHE A 612 0.86 -10.28 -20.87
C PHE A 612 0.63 -11.06 -19.58
N TRP A 613 0.85 -10.39 -18.45
CA TRP A 613 0.28 -10.80 -17.16
C TRP A 613 -0.33 -9.59 -16.45
N GLY A 614 -1.66 -9.57 -16.33
CA GLY A 614 -2.40 -8.51 -15.66
C GLY A 614 -3.07 -9.00 -14.38
N ASN A 615 -2.90 -8.27 -13.27
CA ASN A 615 -3.62 -8.54 -12.02
C ASN A 615 -4.80 -7.56 -11.83
N SER A 616 -5.98 -8.05 -11.44
CA SER A 616 -7.13 -7.19 -11.12
C SER A 616 -7.50 -6.26 -12.28
N MET A 617 -7.55 -4.94 -12.06
CA MET A 617 -7.70 -3.92 -13.12
C MET A 617 -6.68 -4.10 -14.26
N GLY A 618 -5.46 -4.54 -13.96
CA GLY A 618 -4.44 -4.85 -14.96
C GLY A 618 -4.85 -5.98 -15.90
N GLY A 619 -5.56 -7.00 -15.40
CA GLY A 619 -6.11 -8.08 -16.23
C GLY A 619 -7.25 -7.63 -17.15
N ASN A 620 -7.96 -6.57 -16.80
CA ASN A 620 -8.91 -5.92 -17.71
C ASN A 620 -8.16 -5.11 -18.79
N ILE A 621 -7.13 -4.36 -18.39
CA ILE A 621 -6.32 -3.54 -19.29
C ILE A 621 -5.63 -4.39 -20.36
N THR A 622 -5.06 -5.54 -20.00
CA THR A 622 -4.42 -6.45 -20.97
C THR A 622 -5.42 -6.93 -22.03
N MET A 623 -6.63 -7.34 -21.62
CA MET A 623 -7.68 -7.80 -22.51
C MET A 623 -8.18 -6.68 -23.43
N ARG A 624 -8.42 -5.48 -22.88
CA ARG A 624 -8.81 -4.30 -23.67
C ARG A 624 -7.71 -3.88 -24.65
N ALA A 625 -6.44 -3.96 -24.26
CA ALA A 625 -5.31 -3.66 -25.14
C ALA A 625 -5.27 -4.60 -26.34
N VAL A 626 -5.48 -5.90 -26.13
CA VAL A 626 -5.62 -6.88 -27.21
C VAL A 626 -6.78 -6.51 -28.13
N GLN A 627 -7.99 -6.34 -27.58
CA GLN A 627 -9.18 -5.99 -28.37
C GLN A 627 -8.97 -4.72 -29.21
N GLU A 628 -8.39 -3.68 -28.62
CA GLU A 628 -8.17 -2.40 -29.31
C GLU A 628 -7.05 -2.49 -30.35
N PHE A 629 -6.00 -3.28 -30.11
CA PHE A 629 -4.95 -3.52 -31.11
C PHE A 629 -5.52 -4.22 -32.34
N TYR A 630 -6.20 -5.36 -32.18
CA TYR A 630 -6.73 -6.14 -33.30
C TYR A 630 -7.86 -5.44 -34.06
N LYS A 631 -8.57 -4.51 -33.41
CA LYS A 631 -9.53 -3.62 -34.07
C LYS A 631 -8.87 -2.67 -35.07
N ARG A 632 -7.60 -2.28 -34.85
CA ARG A 632 -6.87 -1.27 -35.63
C ARG A 632 -5.70 -1.82 -36.45
N ALA A 633 -5.27 -3.05 -36.17
CA ALA A 633 -4.20 -3.74 -36.89
C ALA A 633 -4.52 -3.77 -38.40
N LYS A 634 -3.55 -3.35 -39.21
CA LYS A 634 -3.70 -3.29 -40.67
C LYS A 634 -3.50 -4.67 -41.31
N ASN A 635 -2.58 -5.47 -40.77
CA ASN A 635 -2.34 -6.82 -41.25
C ASN A 635 -2.95 -7.84 -40.30
N GLN A 636 -3.59 -8.87 -40.85
CA GLN A 636 -4.23 -9.93 -40.06
C GLN A 636 -3.23 -10.77 -39.25
N ASN A 637 -1.95 -10.79 -39.65
CA ASN A 637 -0.89 -11.52 -38.97
C ASN A 637 -0.20 -10.69 -37.89
N ASP A 638 -0.48 -9.39 -37.77
CA ASP A 638 0.10 -8.57 -36.72
C ASP A 638 -0.47 -9.01 -35.38
N LYS A 639 0.40 -9.32 -34.42
CA LYS A 639 0.00 -9.71 -33.07
C LYS A 639 0.46 -8.68 -32.06
N LEU A 640 -0.38 -8.33 -31.09
CA LEU A 640 0.06 -7.53 -29.94
C LEU A 640 0.98 -8.36 -29.04
N VAL A 641 0.51 -9.54 -28.65
CA VAL A 641 1.17 -10.50 -27.75
C VAL A 641 0.87 -11.93 -28.20
N ASP A 642 1.63 -12.89 -27.71
CA ASP A 642 1.49 -14.33 -28.00
C ASP A 642 0.70 -15.08 -26.93
N GLY A 643 0.29 -14.40 -25.85
CA GLY A 643 -0.67 -14.94 -24.89
C GLY A 643 -0.93 -13.99 -23.71
N VAL A 644 -1.98 -14.27 -22.95
CA VAL A 644 -2.46 -13.41 -21.85
C VAL A 644 -2.68 -14.23 -20.59
N ILE A 645 -2.15 -13.76 -19.47
CA ILE A 645 -2.43 -14.28 -18.14
C ILE A 645 -3.19 -13.23 -17.34
N GLY A 646 -4.37 -13.58 -16.82
CA GLY A 646 -5.18 -12.75 -15.94
C GLY A 646 -5.27 -13.37 -14.55
N THR A 647 -4.71 -12.71 -13.53
CA THR A 647 -4.93 -13.08 -12.13
C THR A 647 -6.00 -12.19 -11.53
N SER A 648 -7.05 -12.79 -10.96
CA SER A 648 -8.23 -12.09 -10.45
C SER A 648 -8.72 -10.97 -11.38
N PRO A 649 -8.77 -11.17 -12.72
CA PRO A 649 -8.94 -10.08 -13.67
C PRO A 649 -10.30 -9.41 -13.49
N MET A 650 -10.33 -8.08 -13.62
CA MET A 650 -11.53 -7.25 -13.45
C MET A 650 -12.48 -7.38 -14.65
N LEU A 651 -13.04 -8.58 -14.82
CA LEU A 651 -14.01 -8.91 -15.87
C LEU A 651 -15.45 -8.89 -15.36
N ASN A 652 -15.66 -8.95 -14.04
CA ASN A 652 -16.96 -8.75 -13.43
C ASN A 652 -16.79 -8.24 -11.99
N ILE A 653 -17.25 -7.01 -11.75
CA ILE A 653 -17.32 -6.41 -10.41
C ILE A 653 -18.76 -6.09 -9.97
N ASP A 654 -19.76 -6.51 -10.75
CA ASP A 654 -21.18 -6.28 -10.45
C ASP A 654 -21.65 -7.08 -9.23
N THR A 655 -20.89 -8.07 -8.78
CA THR A 655 -21.09 -8.74 -7.48
C THR A 655 -21.02 -7.77 -6.30
N ASN A 656 -20.34 -6.63 -6.46
CA ASN A 656 -20.35 -5.56 -5.46
C ASN A 656 -21.69 -4.79 -5.41
N LEU A 657 -22.56 -4.99 -6.42
CA LEU A 657 -23.93 -4.47 -6.52
C LEU A 657 -24.96 -5.57 -6.18
N ASP A 658 -24.63 -6.40 -5.18
CA ASP A 658 -25.42 -7.52 -4.62
C ASP A 658 -26.84 -7.18 -4.15
N THR A 659 -27.17 -5.90 -4.02
CA THR A 659 -28.40 -5.41 -3.40
C THR A 659 -29.04 -4.34 -4.28
N TRP A 660 -30.38 -4.31 -4.32
CA TRP A 660 -31.14 -3.41 -5.17
C TRP A 660 -30.77 -1.93 -4.95
N TYR A 661 -30.49 -1.52 -3.70
CA TYR A 661 -30.12 -0.14 -3.40
C TYR A 661 -28.70 0.22 -3.86
N LYS A 662 -27.75 -0.74 -3.92
CA LYS A 662 -26.42 -0.51 -4.51
C LYS A 662 -26.51 -0.39 -6.02
N GLN A 663 -27.33 -1.23 -6.66
CA GLN A 663 -27.62 -1.15 -8.10
C GLN A 663 -28.22 0.22 -8.45
N TRP A 664 -29.24 0.66 -7.71
CA TRP A 664 -29.79 2.02 -7.85
C TRP A 664 -28.78 3.13 -7.56
N GLY A 665 -27.94 2.93 -6.53
CA GLY A 665 -26.83 3.82 -6.20
C GLY A 665 -25.86 4.03 -7.36
N MET A 666 -25.74 3.07 -8.29
CA MET A 666 -24.88 3.21 -9.46
C MET A 666 -25.38 4.27 -10.45
N HIS A 667 -26.70 4.43 -10.62
CA HIS A 667 -27.25 5.53 -11.40
C HIS A 667 -26.93 6.89 -10.77
N ILE A 668 -26.92 6.96 -9.43
CA ILE A 668 -26.50 8.15 -8.69
C ILE A 668 -25.01 8.43 -8.90
N ILE A 669 -24.16 7.40 -8.82
CA ILE A 669 -22.71 7.53 -9.06
C ILE A 669 -22.43 8.01 -10.49
N ARG A 670 -23.15 7.48 -11.49
CA ARG A 670 -23.06 7.95 -12.89
C ARG A 670 -23.42 9.43 -12.99
N PHE A 671 -24.53 9.85 -12.41
CA PHE A 671 -24.94 11.27 -12.39
C PHE A 671 -23.92 12.16 -11.66
N GLN A 672 -23.40 11.72 -10.51
CA GLN A 672 -22.35 12.42 -9.77
C GLN A 672 -21.03 12.47 -10.52
N THR A 673 -20.72 11.47 -11.33
CA THR A 673 -19.52 11.45 -12.18
C THR A 673 -19.61 12.53 -13.27
N TRP A 674 -20.80 12.76 -13.82
CA TRP A 674 -21.06 13.84 -14.76
C TRP A 674 -20.98 15.23 -14.10
N CYS A 675 -21.63 15.43 -12.96
CA CYS A 675 -21.66 16.74 -12.28
C CYS A 675 -20.37 17.08 -11.53
N HIS A 676 -19.76 16.09 -10.89
CA HIS A 676 -18.72 16.26 -9.87
C HIS A 676 -17.64 15.15 -9.94
N PRO A 677 -16.99 14.95 -11.10
CA PRO A 677 -16.07 13.83 -11.33
C PRO A 677 -14.93 13.73 -10.30
N ASP A 678 -14.50 14.86 -9.75
CA ASP A 678 -13.36 14.95 -8.83
C ASP A 678 -13.73 14.85 -7.34
N ARG A 679 -15.03 14.76 -7.02
CA ARG A 679 -15.47 14.59 -5.63
C ARG A 679 -15.21 13.16 -5.19
N ILE A 680 -14.81 13.03 -3.93
CA ILE A 680 -14.55 11.75 -3.27
C ILE A 680 -15.89 11.07 -3.03
N ASP A 681 -15.99 9.79 -3.37
CA ASP A 681 -17.12 8.98 -2.93
C ASP A 681 -16.96 8.68 -1.43
N TYR A 682 -17.84 9.26 -0.60
CA TYR A 682 -17.81 9.02 0.84
C TYR A 682 -18.50 7.73 1.26
N TYR A 683 -19.20 7.04 0.36
CA TYR A 683 -19.94 5.80 0.65
C TYR A 683 -19.09 4.54 0.44
N GLN A 684 -18.03 4.61 -0.38
CA GLN A 684 -17.07 3.50 -0.54
C GLN A 684 -16.54 3.03 0.83
N PRO A 685 -16.58 1.72 1.16
CA PRO A 685 -15.94 1.19 2.36
C PRO A 685 -14.41 1.31 2.26
N PHE A 686 -13.73 1.30 3.42
CA PHE A 686 -12.27 1.19 3.45
C PHE A 686 -11.86 -0.28 3.45
N ILE A 687 -10.68 -0.57 2.90
CA ILE A 687 -10.01 -1.86 3.05
C ILE A 687 -9.57 -1.99 4.51
N ASP A 688 -9.64 -3.20 5.06
CA ASP A 688 -9.09 -3.50 6.38
C ASP A 688 -7.57 -3.62 6.29
N TYR A 689 -6.88 -2.50 6.51
CA TYR A 689 -5.42 -2.44 6.39
C TYR A 689 -4.67 -3.11 7.54
N ALA A 690 -5.34 -3.61 8.58
CA ALA A 690 -4.69 -4.35 9.65
C ALA A 690 -4.83 -5.87 9.53
N GLU A 691 -5.53 -6.32 8.49
CA GLU A 691 -5.77 -7.72 8.21
C GLU A 691 -4.48 -8.55 8.10
N SER A 692 -3.44 -7.97 7.51
CA SER A 692 -2.12 -8.60 7.35
C SER A 692 -1.00 -7.58 7.43
N PHE A 693 0.23 -8.08 7.71
CA PHE A 693 1.44 -7.27 7.59
C PHE A 693 1.56 -6.64 6.20
N ASP A 694 1.15 -7.36 5.14
CA ASP A 694 1.23 -6.86 3.77
C ASP A 694 0.29 -5.69 3.51
N LEU A 695 -0.97 -5.79 3.98
CA LEU A 695 -1.95 -4.73 3.81
C LEU A 695 -1.60 -3.49 4.65
N PHE A 696 -1.08 -3.70 5.86
CA PHE A 696 -0.57 -2.60 6.68
C PHE A 696 0.60 -1.91 6.01
N PHE A 697 1.52 -2.69 5.45
CA PHE A 697 2.64 -2.16 4.72
C PHE A 697 2.16 -1.33 3.52
N ARG A 698 1.22 -1.83 2.71
CA ARG A 698 0.58 -1.05 1.64
C ARG A 698 -0.05 0.23 2.16
N PHE A 699 -0.62 0.24 3.35
CA PHE A 699 -1.12 1.46 4.00
C PHE A 699 -0.01 2.44 4.39
N ARG A 700 1.18 1.93 4.76
CA ARG A 700 2.40 2.68 5.12
C ARG A 700 3.35 2.92 3.94
N ASP A 701 2.94 2.58 2.72
CA ASP A 701 3.68 2.84 1.50
C ASP A 701 3.39 4.27 1.00
N PRO A 702 4.43 5.10 0.73
CA PRO A 702 4.24 6.46 0.23
C PRO A 702 3.51 6.50 -1.14
N LEU A 703 3.70 5.49 -1.97
CA LEU A 703 3.20 5.39 -3.33
C LEU A 703 1.92 4.57 -3.46
N PHE A 704 1.46 3.84 -2.45
CA PHE A 704 0.16 3.15 -2.53
C PHE A 704 -1.05 4.10 -2.31
N PHE A 705 -2.21 3.80 -2.92
CA PHE A 705 -3.44 4.61 -2.77
C PHE A 705 -4.49 4.01 -1.80
N PHE A 706 -4.42 4.46 -0.54
CA PHE A 706 -5.28 3.95 0.55
C PHE A 706 -6.56 4.76 0.86
N LYS A 707 -6.83 5.87 0.15
CA LYS A 707 -8.03 6.71 0.40
C LYS A 707 -9.23 6.27 -0.46
N LYS A 708 -10.41 6.81 -0.19
CA LYS A 708 -11.57 6.62 -1.05
C LYS A 708 -11.32 7.24 -2.44
N THR A 709 -11.81 6.58 -3.47
CA THR A 709 -11.68 7.03 -4.87
C THR A 709 -12.61 8.20 -5.16
N THR A 710 -12.39 8.87 -6.29
CA THR A 710 -13.34 9.85 -6.81
C THR A 710 -14.52 9.16 -7.49
N PHE A 711 -15.66 9.84 -7.67
CA PHE A 711 -16.78 9.30 -8.43
C PHE A 711 -16.35 8.84 -9.83
N ARG A 712 -15.56 9.67 -10.55
CA ARG A 712 -15.00 9.28 -11.85
C ARG A 712 -14.16 8.02 -11.76
N SER A 713 -13.22 7.96 -10.82
CA SER A 713 -12.36 6.80 -10.67
C SER A 713 -13.15 5.53 -10.35
N LEU A 714 -14.17 5.62 -9.51
CA LEU A 714 -15.03 4.47 -9.18
C LEU A 714 -15.85 4.02 -10.37
N TYR A 715 -16.53 4.95 -11.04
CA TYR A 715 -17.38 4.64 -12.20
C TYR A 715 -16.57 4.09 -13.37
N ALA A 716 -15.37 4.61 -13.61
CA ALA A 716 -14.46 4.12 -14.63
C ALA A 716 -14.09 2.64 -14.46
N LEU A 717 -14.03 2.12 -13.22
CA LEU A 717 -13.79 0.69 -12.98
C LEU A 717 -14.97 -0.17 -13.47
N PHE A 718 -16.20 0.30 -13.22
CA PHE A 718 -17.42 -0.37 -13.72
C PHE A 718 -17.51 -0.27 -15.25
N GLU A 719 -17.26 0.91 -15.82
CA GLU A 719 -17.22 1.08 -17.28
C GLU A 719 -16.21 0.13 -17.93
N GLY A 720 -14.98 0.08 -17.41
CA GLY A 720 -13.97 -0.86 -17.91
C GLY A 720 -14.40 -2.33 -17.80
N SER A 721 -15.02 -2.71 -16.68
CA SER A 721 -15.55 -4.08 -16.48
C SER A 721 -16.71 -4.40 -17.42
N TRP A 722 -17.54 -3.44 -17.80
CA TRP A 722 -18.62 -3.66 -18.77
C TRP A 722 -18.09 -3.67 -20.20
N ASP A 723 -17.21 -2.73 -20.54
CA ASP A 723 -16.69 -2.53 -21.89
C ASP A 723 -15.91 -3.73 -22.41
N VAL A 724 -15.11 -4.39 -21.56
CA VAL A 724 -14.35 -5.59 -21.96
C VAL A 724 -15.25 -6.76 -22.39
N ASN A 725 -16.51 -6.76 -21.93
CA ASN A 725 -17.50 -7.80 -22.21
C ASN A 725 -18.49 -7.44 -23.33
N LYS A 726 -18.42 -6.24 -23.92
CA LYS A 726 -19.31 -5.87 -25.02
C LYS A 726 -18.95 -6.64 -26.29
N GLU A 727 -19.96 -7.09 -27.04
CA GLU A 727 -19.77 -7.82 -28.29
C GLU A 727 -18.93 -7.05 -29.32
N GLU A 728 -19.10 -5.72 -29.37
CA GLU A 728 -18.34 -4.82 -30.26
C GLU A 728 -16.83 -4.83 -29.99
N ASN A 729 -16.42 -5.20 -28.77
CA ASN A 729 -15.04 -5.31 -28.34
C ASN A 729 -14.56 -6.76 -28.36
N LEU A 730 -15.38 -7.68 -27.82
CA LEU A 730 -15.08 -9.12 -27.76
C LEU A 730 -14.75 -9.70 -29.13
N LYS A 731 -15.44 -9.28 -30.19
CA LYS A 731 -15.20 -9.77 -31.56
C LYS A 731 -13.77 -9.57 -32.05
N TYR A 732 -13.02 -8.64 -31.45
CA TYR A 732 -11.62 -8.35 -31.77
C TYR A 732 -10.62 -9.07 -30.87
N TYR A 733 -11.06 -9.83 -29.86
CA TYR A 733 -10.15 -10.69 -29.11
C TYR A 733 -9.88 -11.96 -29.93
N PRO A 734 -8.63 -12.31 -30.29
CA PRO A 734 -8.38 -13.49 -31.12
C PRO A 734 -8.75 -14.77 -30.37
N LYS A 735 -9.54 -15.64 -31.01
CA LYS A 735 -9.98 -16.92 -30.41
C LYS A 735 -8.85 -17.93 -30.25
N ASP A 736 -7.80 -17.78 -31.05
CA ASP A 736 -6.60 -18.61 -31.05
C ASP A 736 -5.52 -18.10 -30.08
N LEU A 737 -5.71 -16.93 -29.44
CA LEU A 737 -4.74 -16.38 -28.49
C LEU A 737 -4.75 -17.16 -27.17
N PRO A 738 -3.65 -17.84 -26.79
CA PRO A 738 -3.56 -18.56 -25.54
C PRO A 738 -3.87 -17.65 -24.35
N THR A 739 -4.80 -18.07 -23.49
CA THR A 739 -5.25 -17.28 -22.35
C THR A 739 -5.30 -18.13 -21.08
N LEU A 740 -4.73 -17.64 -19.98
CA LEU A 740 -4.81 -18.26 -18.65
C LEU A 740 -5.52 -17.32 -17.67
N PHE A 741 -6.60 -17.79 -17.06
CA PHE A 741 -7.22 -17.14 -15.91
C PHE A 741 -6.89 -17.90 -14.63
N ILE A 742 -6.53 -17.17 -13.57
CA ILE A 742 -6.41 -17.72 -12.22
C ILE A 742 -7.23 -16.83 -11.29
N ASN A 743 -8.19 -17.42 -10.59
CA ASN A 743 -9.10 -16.72 -9.69
C ASN A 743 -9.39 -17.54 -8.45
N SER A 744 -9.55 -16.88 -7.31
CA SER A 744 -10.17 -17.49 -6.13
C SER A 744 -11.69 -17.57 -6.28
N LYS A 745 -12.28 -18.69 -5.86
CA LYS A 745 -13.73 -18.96 -5.98
C LYS A 745 -14.60 -17.97 -5.20
N LYS A 746 -14.10 -17.46 -4.06
CA LYS A 746 -14.82 -16.52 -3.18
C LYS A 746 -14.21 -15.12 -3.23
N ASP A 747 -13.50 -14.75 -4.29
CA ASP A 747 -13.01 -13.38 -4.48
C ASP A 747 -14.20 -12.40 -4.50
N VAL A 748 -14.25 -11.54 -3.48
CA VAL A 748 -15.34 -10.57 -3.28
C VAL A 748 -15.12 -9.26 -4.06
N ILE A 749 -13.94 -9.05 -4.63
CA ILE A 749 -13.59 -7.85 -5.39
C ILE A 749 -13.84 -8.09 -6.88
N CYS A 750 -13.19 -9.10 -7.46
CA CYS A 750 -13.32 -9.48 -8.88
C CYS A 750 -13.85 -10.90 -8.98
N SER A 751 -15.11 -11.02 -9.39
CA SER A 751 -15.80 -12.32 -9.40
C SER A 751 -15.25 -13.27 -10.45
N ILE A 752 -15.03 -14.53 -10.06
CA ILE A 752 -14.68 -15.63 -10.97
C ILE A 752 -15.74 -15.84 -12.07
N VAL A 753 -16.98 -15.37 -11.84
CA VAL A 753 -18.06 -15.37 -12.84
C VAL A 753 -17.67 -14.59 -14.11
N GLY A 754 -16.82 -13.57 -14.01
CA GLY A 754 -16.32 -12.82 -15.18
C GLY A 754 -15.58 -13.71 -16.19
N PRO A 755 -14.46 -14.33 -15.80
CA PRO A 755 -13.77 -15.34 -16.62
C PRO A 755 -14.69 -16.45 -17.15
N TYR A 756 -15.56 -17.02 -16.30
CA TYR A 756 -16.51 -18.06 -16.73
C TYR A 756 -17.43 -17.58 -17.86
N ASN A 757 -18.06 -16.42 -17.71
CA ASN A 757 -18.97 -15.88 -18.72
C ASN A 757 -18.26 -15.59 -20.04
N MET A 758 -17.02 -15.09 -19.98
CA MET A 758 -16.24 -14.81 -21.20
C MET A 758 -15.84 -16.09 -21.94
N MET A 759 -15.49 -17.15 -21.19
CA MET A 759 -15.22 -18.48 -21.74
C MET A 759 -16.47 -19.16 -22.31
N GLU A 760 -17.63 -18.97 -21.70
CA GLU A 760 -18.87 -19.56 -22.20
C GLU A 760 -19.36 -18.87 -23.48
N ARG A 761 -19.24 -17.53 -23.54
CA ARG A 761 -19.79 -16.73 -24.63
C ARG A 761 -18.88 -16.59 -25.84
N TYR A 762 -17.57 -16.62 -25.65
CA TYR A 762 -16.64 -16.19 -26.70
C TYR A 762 -15.35 -17.01 -26.83
N LEU A 763 -14.63 -17.26 -25.74
CA LEU A 763 -13.35 -17.99 -25.78
C LEU A 763 -13.56 -19.50 -25.89
N THR A 764 -12.56 -20.25 -26.37
CA THR A 764 -12.63 -21.71 -26.46
C THR A 764 -11.81 -22.37 -25.35
N ARG A 765 -12.19 -23.58 -24.94
CA ARG A 765 -11.41 -24.38 -23.97
C ARG A 765 -10.09 -24.90 -24.55
N GLU A 766 -9.93 -24.87 -25.87
CA GLU A 766 -8.70 -25.28 -26.55
C GLU A 766 -7.57 -24.27 -26.34
N THR A 767 -7.90 -22.97 -26.27
CA THR A 767 -6.93 -21.88 -26.12
C THR A 767 -7.00 -21.17 -24.78
N THR A 768 -8.06 -21.41 -23.98
CA THR A 768 -8.25 -20.77 -22.68
C THR A 768 -8.33 -21.76 -21.53
N LYS A 769 -7.52 -21.54 -20.49
CA LYS A 769 -7.51 -22.29 -19.23
C LYS A 769 -7.97 -21.40 -18.08
N LEU A 770 -8.87 -21.91 -17.23
CA LEU A 770 -9.28 -21.26 -15.98
C LEU A 770 -8.91 -22.14 -14.78
N VAL A 771 -8.11 -21.59 -13.88
CA VAL A 771 -7.75 -22.19 -12.60
C VAL A 771 -8.57 -21.53 -11.50
N ALA A 772 -9.41 -22.32 -10.83
CA ALA A 772 -10.27 -21.87 -9.74
C ALA A 772 -9.69 -22.31 -8.38
N LEU A 773 -8.99 -21.41 -7.69
CA LEU A 773 -8.42 -21.64 -6.35
C LEU A 773 -9.51 -21.52 -5.28
N GLU A 774 -9.47 -22.31 -4.21
CA GLU A 774 -10.35 -22.08 -3.06
C GLU A 774 -9.98 -20.80 -2.30
N GLY A 775 -10.86 -20.38 -1.39
CA GLY A 775 -10.68 -19.18 -0.56
C GLY A 775 -11.18 -17.89 -1.22
N ALA A 776 -10.86 -16.75 -0.59
CA ALA A 776 -11.36 -15.42 -0.93
C ALA A 776 -10.26 -14.42 -1.33
N THR A 777 -9.08 -14.92 -1.68
CA THR A 777 -7.89 -14.10 -1.94
C THR A 777 -7.99 -13.33 -3.26
N HIS A 778 -7.97 -12.01 -3.20
CA HIS A 778 -7.91 -11.19 -4.41
C HIS A 778 -6.47 -11.00 -4.94
N TYR A 779 -5.50 -10.90 -4.04
CA TYR A 779 -4.11 -10.55 -4.34
C TYR A 779 -3.27 -11.77 -4.72
N LEU A 780 -3.54 -12.39 -5.87
CA LEU A 780 -2.88 -13.64 -6.29
C LEU A 780 -1.42 -13.47 -6.75
N ALA A 781 -0.97 -12.24 -7.00
CA ALA A 781 0.40 -11.92 -7.38
C ALA A 781 1.35 -11.74 -6.17
N VAL A 782 0.81 -11.61 -4.94
CA VAL A 782 1.65 -11.41 -3.74
C VAL A 782 2.30 -12.71 -3.31
N ALA A 783 3.51 -12.62 -2.78
CA ALA A 783 4.36 -13.75 -2.40
C ALA A 783 3.60 -14.88 -1.67
N GLN A 784 2.77 -14.50 -0.69
CA GLN A 784 2.00 -15.41 0.14
C GLN A 784 0.97 -16.23 -0.64
N ALA A 785 0.32 -15.61 -1.63
CA ALA A 785 -0.67 -16.27 -2.46
C ALA A 785 -0.07 -16.95 -3.69
N PHE A 786 1.11 -16.48 -4.10
CA PHE A 786 1.73 -16.89 -5.34
C PHE A 786 2.17 -18.36 -5.32
N VAL A 787 2.46 -18.95 -4.16
CA VAL A 787 2.75 -20.39 -4.02
C VAL A 787 1.71 -21.29 -4.71
N ASN A 788 0.44 -20.90 -4.63
CA ASN A 788 -0.66 -21.66 -5.23
C ASN A 788 -0.87 -21.34 -6.71
N SER A 789 -0.35 -20.21 -7.19
CA SER A 789 -0.50 -19.80 -8.59
C SER A 789 0.73 -20.18 -9.44
N ALA A 790 1.94 -20.14 -8.86
CA ALA A 790 3.22 -20.33 -9.54
C ALA A 790 3.32 -21.63 -10.36
N PRO A 791 2.85 -22.80 -9.88
CA PRO A 791 2.89 -24.02 -10.69
C PRO A 791 2.07 -23.89 -11.98
N HIS A 792 0.94 -23.18 -11.93
CA HIS A 792 0.09 -22.95 -13.09
C HIS A 792 0.71 -21.96 -14.08
N PHE A 793 1.41 -20.94 -13.59
CA PHE A 793 2.23 -20.07 -14.43
C PHE A 793 3.32 -20.86 -15.16
N ALA A 794 4.10 -21.66 -14.41
CA ALA A 794 5.23 -22.41 -14.97
C ALA A 794 4.79 -23.40 -16.06
N SER A 795 3.74 -24.19 -15.80
CA SER A 795 3.20 -25.15 -16.80
C SER A 795 2.70 -24.41 -18.03
N TRP A 796 1.86 -23.39 -17.86
CA TRP A 796 1.25 -22.69 -19.00
C TRP A 796 2.29 -21.94 -19.84
N LEU A 797 3.25 -21.26 -19.21
CA LEU A 797 4.32 -20.57 -19.93
C LEU A 797 5.21 -21.57 -20.69
N THR A 798 5.51 -22.72 -20.10
CA THR A 798 6.30 -23.77 -20.77
C THR A 798 5.58 -24.29 -22.02
N GLU A 799 4.29 -24.60 -21.91
CA GLU A 799 3.44 -25.09 -23.01
C GLU A 799 3.34 -24.09 -24.19
N ASN A 800 3.37 -22.78 -23.89
CA ASN A 800 3.16 -21.73 -24.89
C ASN A 800 4.46 -21.08 -25.38
N THR A 801 5.60 -21.37 -24.74
CA THR A 801 6.90 -20.81 -25.14
C THR A 801 7.71 -21.78 -25.98
N SER A 802 7.59 -23.09 -25.76
CA SER A 802 8.19 -24.09 -26.65
C SER A 802 7.79 -23.81 -28.10
N VAL A 803 8.76 -23.96 -29.00
CA VAL A 803 8.46 -24.13 -30.42
C VAL A 803 7.66 -25.43 -30.46
N ARG A 804 6.43 -25.41 -31.00
CA ARG A 804 5.89 -26.68 -31.50
C ARG A 804 6.89 -27.09 -32.56
N ASP A 805 7.71 -28.09 -32.28
CA ASP A 805 8.47 -28.80 -33.30
C ASP A 805 7.41 -29.42 -34.24
N GLU A 806 6.91 -28.61 -35.16
CA GLU A 806 6.15 -29.06 -36.31
C GLU A 806 7.17 -29.73 -37.24
N LEU A 807 7.32 -31.04 -37.02
CA LEU A 807 7.73 -32.01 -38.04
C LEU A 807 6.70 -32.02 -39.18
#